data_AF-A0A2U9IRP9-F1
#
_entry.id   AF-A0A2U9IRP9-F1
#
_cell.length_a   1.000
_cell.length_b   1.000
_cell.length_c   1.000
_cell.angle_alpha   90.00
_cell.angle_beta   90.00
_cell.angle_gamma   90.00
#
_symmetry.space_group_name_H-M   'P 1'
#
loop_
_entity.id
_entity.type
_entity.pdbx_description
1 polymer ?
#
loop_
_entity_poly.entity_id
_entity_poly.type
_entity_poly.pdbx_seq_one_letter_code
_entity_poly.pdbx_strand_id
1 'polypeptide(L)'
;MYRIILLTIMIIISTISVSQSINSHLHELPSHVRSDPSISFNLPSGFYNYFPCNVYSGQNITGITDSNSPVTLMIMSQAQFNNYQSTGVTQALFTGYGVVVDFNVGPLSSGVYYVVVVNNYTGSANVFLSYKTIPIVPYTVHSSPPAPIGIVDYGVLNTSSGLLGYTEKFNDVMGNFTIYQLSAYNSTPPQGISPYGASLQLNVVLQVNTVHGSYQYWLQDVPTFLTNSDTMALEDNVWNFTSFPSLLSNQSVKGSGYVYSFSSGLNTEYFYAYGTQWFRYHLPLSGKVVIRETSESNGVLVQFGYYNGTINWYDNVTISQPGVTGAYLLVDGFNMTGSGNYYDAELVFGGEGNGEVTYFNSMNSTLGLYYLANGTTISPQELYGFGADTAEGADNVRTTLLNGVPDVVLGQENFYEPLVLPLLGKFAFHVIRAEEGLPVLVNVSVNVTGGVGPYTFLIYLDHVPIKTFSGYSLAQELDLGELSPGIHNLTIVVVDRTGDKMSGYTSITVTSGPSVVISSQTVIDSGETLTVYIHELGGTPPYTVRLLVNGTSYQVQGDKFTLSLPPGVYRIYAEITDSSGLSSTSNVLTVRVNPPLNVSLKFPSTLDVGEVRNLSVVPHGGTPPYVVRVTVNGTLITGPLNFTVPDEYLLEVRVTDQVNVSSIAKMIVTVNPDPVLKIEYYPELDVGEKENITVLVDGGSPPFTVMIYPLNPDLQVHGKHNHNAD
;
A
#
# COMPACT_ATOMS: atom_id res chain seq x y z
N MET A 1 -47.89 -17.29 35.08
CA MET A 1 -46.85 -16.87 36.02
C MET A 1 -45.60 -17.72 35.73
N TYR A 2 -44.87 -17.39 34.68
CA TYR A 2 -43.64 -18.08 34.27
C TYR A 2 -42.45 -17.26 34.79
N ARG A 3 -41.58 -17.88 35.59
CA ARG A 3 -40.32 -17.27 36.04
C ARG A 3 -39.16 -17.81 35.20
N ILE A 4 -38.46 -16.83 34.65
CA ILE A 4 -37.27 -16.88 33.81
C ILE A 4 -36.06 -17.22 34.69
N ILE A 5 -35.19 -18.12 34.22
CA ILE A 5 -33.80 -18.22 34.64
C ILE A 5 -32.97 -18.11 33.35
N LEU A 6 -32.17 -17.04 33.26
CA LEU A 6 -31.21 -16.78 32.19
C LEU A 6 -30.11 -17.86 32.20
N LEU A 7 -29.85 -18.44 31.03
CA LEU A 7 -28.65 -19.24 30.74
C LEU A 7 -27.74 -18.41 29.84
N THR A 8 -26.62 -17.92 30.37
CA THR A 8 -25.58 -17.24 29.59
C THR A 8 -24.68 -18.29 28.97
N ILE A 9 -24.78 -18.49 27.65
CA ILE A 9 -23.90 -19.35 26.88
C ILE A 9 -22.64 -18.55 26.54
N MET A 10 -21.51 -18.91 27.17
CA MET A 10 -20.19 -18.54 26.70
C MET A 10 -19.83 -19.46 25.52
N ILE A 11 -19.81 -18.90 24.31
CA ILE A 11 -19.25 -19.55 23.13
C ILE A 11 -17.73 -19.46 23.26
N ILE A 12 -17.10 -20.56 23.65
CA ILE A 12 -15.67 -20.75 23.48
C ILE A 12 -15.45 -20.95 21.97
N ILE A 13 -14.97 -19.92 21.29
CA ILE A 13 -14.41 -20.06 19.94
C ILE A 13 -13.08 -20.78 20.14
N SER A 14 -13.10 -22.11 20.03
CA SER A 14 -11.89 -22.87 19.80
C SER A 14 -11.34 -22.46 18.43
N THR A 15 -10.25 -21.70 18.42
CA THR A 15 -9.39 -21.53 17.26
C THR A 15 -8.86 -22.91 16.89
N ILE A 16 -9.54 -23.59 15.97
CA ILE A 16 -9.00 -24.77 15.31
C ILE A 16 -7.96 -24.22 14.32
N SER A 17 -6.72 -24.08 14.79
CA SER A 17 -5.56 -24.02 13.91
C SER A 17 -5.44 -25.38 13.24
N VAL A 18 -5.98 -25.49 12.02
CA VAL A 18 -5.64 -26.59 11.13
C VAL A 18 -4.20 -26.33 10.68
N SER A 19 -3.23 -26.82 11.46
CA SER A 19 -1.88 -27.02 10.94
C SER A 19 -1.97 -28.23 10.00
N GLN A 20 -2.25 -27.99 8.72
CA GLN A 20 -1.85 -28.96 7.71
C GLN A 20 -0.31 -28.97 7.73
N SER A 21 0.29 -29.98 8.37
CA SER A 21 1.65 -30.37 8.09
C SER A 21 1.67 -30.90 6.65
N ILE A 22 1.92 -30.02 5.69
CA ILE A 22 2.21 -30.43 4.34
C ILE A 22 3.64 -30.97 4.41
N ASN A 23 3.77 -32.29 4.48
CA ASN A 23 5.05 -32.97 4.31
C ASN A 23 5.53 -32.68 2.88
N SER A 24 6.31 -31.61 2.72
CA SER A 24 6.91 -31.17 1.47
C SER A 24 8.34 -31.69 1.25
N HIS A 25 8.89 -32.47 2.18
CA HIS A 25 10.30 -32.88 2.16
C HIS A 25 10.46 -34.40 2.00
N LEU A 26 11.53 -34.81 1.34
CA LEU A 26 11.91 -36.21 1.17
C LEU A 26 12.36 -36.79 2.53
N HIS A 27 11.62 -37.79 3.04
CA HIS A 27 11.82 -38.41 4.36
C HIS A 27 12.89 -39.52 4.41
N GLU A 28 13.48 -39.94 3.29
CA GLU A 28 14.43 -41.06 3.26
C GLU A 28 15.74 -40.66 2.55
N LEU A 29 16.80 -40.46 3.34
CA LEU A 29 18.16 -40.27 2.85
C LEU A 29 19.08 -41.35 3.47
N PRO A 30 19.60 -42.31 2.70
CA PRO A 30 20.53 -43.31 3.20
C PRO A 30 21.94 -42.72 3.46
N SER A 31 22.67 -43.37 4.37
CA SER A 31 23.96 -42.96 4.93
C SER A 31 25.13 -42.98 3.95
N HIS A 32 25.96 -41.93 4.07
CA HIS A 32 27.33 -41.75 3.55
C HIS A 32 27.53 -41.77 2.03
N VAL A 33 27.87 -40.59 1.48
CA VAL A 33 28.43 -40.45 0.13
C VAL A 33 29.94 -40.21 0.26
N ARG A 34 30.69 -41.01 -0.50
CA ARG A 34 32.15 -40.93 -0.70
C ARG A 34 32.47 -39.60 -1.38
N SER A 35 33.55 -38.92 -0.97
CA SER A 35 34.08 -37.69 -1.61
C SER A 35 34.07 -37.76 -3.14
N ASP A 36 33.71 -36.65 -3.79
CA ASP A 36 33.71 -36.48 -5.24
C ASP A 36 34.99 -37.07 -5.89
N PRO A 37 34.87 -38.11 -6.72
CA PRO A 37 36.05 -38.83 -7.20
C PRO A 37 36.74 -38.06 -8.33
N SER A 38 37.93 -37.54 -8.03
CA SER A 38 38.96 -37.29 -9.05
C SER A 38 39.86 -38.51 -9.14
N ILE A 39 39.87 -39.18 -10.30
CA ILE A 39 40.60 -40.44 -10.50
C ILE A 39 41.34 -40.46 -11.83
N SER A 40 42.60 -40.90 -11.79
CA SER A 40 43.40 -41.21 -12.97
C SER A 40 43.51 -42.72 -13.15
N PHE A 41 43.27 -43.22 -14.35
CA PHE A 41 43.40 -44.64 -14.67
C PHE A 41 43.85 -44.88 -16.11
N ASN A 42 44.54 -46.01 -16.32
CA ASN A 42 44.86 -46.50 -17.65
C ASN A 42 43.73 -47.42 -18.12
N LEU A 43 43.27 -47.22 -19.36
CA LEU A 43 42.18 -47.96 -19.98
C LEU A 43 42.66 -48.58 -21.30
N PRO A 44 42.81 -49.92 -21.39
CA PRO A 44 43.22 -50.59 -22.62
C PRO A 44 42.20 -50.43 -23.75
N SER A 45 42.64 -50.60 -25.00
CA SER A 45 41.77 -50.52 -26.19
C SER A 45 40.62 -51.54 -26.11
N GLY A 46 39.39 -51.08 -26.34
CA GLY A 46 38.17 -51.91 -26.30
C GLY A 46 37.61 -52.19 -24.90
N PHE A 47 38.23 -51.66 -23.84
CA PHE A 47 37.74 -51.80 -22.46
C PHE A 47 36.98 -50.55 -22.00
N TYR A 48 36.19 -50.72 -20.95
CA TYR A 48 35.53 -49.63 -20.24
C TYR A 48 35.78 -49.73 -18.73
N ASN A 49 35.80 -48.58 -18.07
CA ASN A 49 35.67 -48.46 -16.62
C ASN A 49 34.33 -47.78 -16.29
N TYR A 50 33.80 -48.05 -15.12
CA TYR A 50 32.55 -47.47 -14.66
C TYR A 50 32.61 -47.10 -13.18
N PHE A 51 31.89 -46.05 -12.82
CA PHE A 51 31.85 -45.52 -11.46
C PHE A 51 30.40 -45.26 -11.05
N PRO A 52 29.90 -45.92 -9.97
CA PRO A 52 28.56 -45.65 -9.47
C PRO A 52 28.51 -44.28 -8.80
N CYS A 53 27.36 -43.62 -8.92
CA CYS A 53 27.07 -42.31 -8.38
C CYS A 53 25.65 -42.32 -7.78
N ASN A 54 25.53 -41.99 -6.50
CA ASN A 54 24.24 -41.81 -5.85
C ASN A 54 23.73 -40.41 -6.15
N VAL A 55 22.51 -40.34 -6.69
CA VAL A 55 21.87 -39.09 -7.06
C VAL A 55 20.58 -38.95 -6.26
N TYR A 56 20.36 -37.78 -5.68
CA TYR A 56 19.09 -37.37 -5.08
C TYR A 56 18.24 -36.62 -6.11
N SER A 57 16.92 -36.74 -6.00
CA SER A 57 15.99 -36.04 -6.89
C SER A 57 16.36 -34.56 -6.99
N GLY A 58 16.39 -34.02 -8.21
CA GLY A 58 16.74 -32.62 -8.48
C GLY A 58 18.23 -32.37 -8.73
N GLN A 59 19.11 -33.33 -8.42
CA GLN A 59 20.53 -33.19 -8.71
C GLN A 59 20.89 -33.51 -10.16
N ASN A 60 22.01 -32.93 -10.60
CA ASN A 60 22.71 -33.28 -11.81
C ASN A 60 24.02 -34.00 -11.48
N ILE A 61 24.49 -34.87 -12.37
CA ILE A 61 25.88 -35.34 -12.37
C ILE A 61 26.66 -34.43 -13.32
N THR A 62 27.68 -33.76 -12.81
CA THR A 62 28.54 -32.88 -13.61
C THR A 62 30.00 -33.26 -13.45
N GLY A 63 30.80 -33.06 -14.50
CA GLY A 63 32.21 -33.37 -14.44
C GLY A 63 32.92 -33.15 -15.77
N ILE A 64 34.16 -33.61 -15.79
CA ILE A 64 35.05 -33.56 -16.93
C ILE A 64 35.85 -34.86 -17.01
N THR A 65 36.05 -35.35 -18.23
CA THR A 65 37.13 -36.30 -18.53
C THR A 65 38.19 -35.63 -19.38
N ASP A 66 39.46 -35.83 -19.04
CA ASP A 66 40.63 -35.48 -19.84
C ASP A 66 41.44 -36.75 -20.11
N SER A 67 41.89 -36.95 -21.35
CA SER A 67 42.54 -38.17 -21.79
C SER A 67 43.57 -37.90 -22.88
N ASN A 68 44.67 -38.64 -22.88
CA ASN A 68 45.69 -38.56 -23.93
C ASN A 68 45.23 -39.08 -25.30
N SER A 69 44.09 -39.78 -25.37
CA SER A 69 43.45 -40.24 -26.61
C SER A 69 41.93 -40.19 -26.50
N PRO A 70 41.18 -40.05 -27.61
CA PRO A 70 39.72 -39.95 -27.56
C PRO A 70 39.05 -41.13 -26.84
N VAL A 71 38.18 -40.83 -25.87
CA VAL A 71 37.34 -41.80 -25.16
C VAL A 71 35.87 -41.48 -25.35
N THR A 72 35.00 -42.48 -25.14
CA THR A 72 33.56 -42.26 -25.06
C THR A 72 33.14 -42.22 -23.60
N LEU A 73 32.59 -41.10 -23.17
CA LEU A 73 31.99 -40.92 -21.85
C LEU A 73 30.48 -41.14 -21.94
N MET A 74 29.91 -41.94 -21.05
CA MET A 74 28.47 -42.18 -20.97
C MET A 74 27.96 -42.03 -19.54
N ILE A 75 26.76 -41.45 -19.39
CA ILE A 75 26.02 -41.43 -18.12
C ILE A 75 24.80 -42.33 -18.27
N MET A 76 24.69 -43.35 -17.43
CA MET A 76 23.64 -44.37 -17.53
C MET A 76 22.85 -44.49 -16.23
N SER A 77 21.54 -44.70 -16.32
CA SER A 77 20.77 -45.22 -15.18
C SER A 77 21.16 -46.67 -14.87
N GLN A 78 20.83 -47.17 -13.68
CA GLN A 78 21.06 -48.58 -13.31
C GLN A 78 20.55 -49.56 -14.38
N ALA A 79 19.33 -49.36 -14.89
CA ALA A 79 18.74 -50.25 -15.89
C ALA A 79 19.49 -50.21 -17.23
N GLN A 80 19.89 -49.02 -17.66
CA GLN A 80 20.68 -48.80 -18.87
C GLN A 80 22.06 -49.46 -18.77
N PHE A 81 22.74 -49.26 -17.63
CA PHE A 81 24.05 -49.86 -17.38
C PHE A 81 23.99 -51.39 -17.37
N ASN A 82 23.01 -51.97 -16.67
CA ASN A 82 22.82 -53.43 -16.65
C ASN A 82 22.60 -53.99 -18.07
N ASN A 83 21.82 -53.28 -18.91
CA ASN A 83 21.63 -53.68 -20.31
C ASN A 83 22.96 -53.60 -21.08
N TYR A 84 23.68 -52.49 -20.98
CA TYR A 84 24.99 -52.30 -21.62
C TYR A 84 25.98 -53.41 -21.26
N GLN A 85 26.06 -53.81 -19.99
CA GLN A 85 26.92 -54.91 -19.55
C GLN A 85 26.53 -56.27 -20.17
N SER A 86 25.23 -56.50 -20.39
CA SER A 86 24.71 -57.77 -20.91
C SER A 86 24.74 -57.89 -22.44
N THR A 87 24.60 -56.77 -23.16
CA THR A 87 24.41 -56.77 -24.63
C THR A 87 25.46 -55.98 -25.40
N GLY A 88 26.22 -55.09 -24.74
CA GLY A 88 27.09 -54.12 -25.39
C GLY A 88 26.36 -52.96 -26.10
N VAL A 89 25.02 -52.92 -26.04
CA VAL A 89 24.21 -51.87 -26.68
C VAL A 89 24.31 -50.57 -25.89
N THR A 90 24.69 -49.50 -26.55
CA THR A 90 24.85 -48.17 -25.94
C THR A 90 23.51 -47.42 -25.89
N GLN A 91 22.86 -47.48 -24.72
CA GLN A 91 21.71 -46.64 -24.39
C GLN A 91 22.01 -45.86 -23.11
N ALA A 92 22.38 -44.59 -23.24
CA ALA A 92 22.79 -43.73 -22.13
C ALA A 92 21.93 -42.46 -22.09
N LEU A 93 21.85 -41.82 -20.91
CA LEU A 93 21.27 -40.49 -20.75
C LEU A 93 22.15 -39.42 -21.41
N PHE A 94 23.45 -39.66 -21.46
CA PHE A 94 24.43 -38.80 -22.11
C PHE A 94 25.52 -39.67 -22.73
N THR A 95 26.01 -39.25 -23.89
CA THR A 95 27.18 -39.82 -24.55
C THR A 95 28.01 -38.67 -25.13
N GLY A 96 29.29 -38.61 -24.76
CA GLY A 96 30.27 -37.69 -25.34
C GLY A 96 31.49 -38.44 -25.86
N TYR A 97 32.16 -37.90 -26.88
CA TYR A 97 33.37 -38.50 -27.46
C TYR A 97 34.43 -37.44 -27.68
N GLY A 98 35.63 -37.64 -27.14
CA GLY A 98 36.71 -36.68 -27.26
C GLY A 98 37.89 -37.00 -26.34
N VAL A 99 38.96 -36.20 -26.48
CA VAL A 99 40.08 -36.19 -25.52
C VAL A 99 39.68 -35.46 -24.24
N VAL A 100 38.91 -34.39 -24.37
CA VAL A 100 38.27 -33.68 -23.26
C VAL A 100 36.76 -33.73 -23.47
N VAL A 101 36.02 -34.16 -22.45
CA VAL A 101 34.56 -34.20 -22.48
C VAL A 101 34.02 -33.64 -21.17
N ASP A 102 33.43 -32.45 -21.23
CA ASP A 102 32.64 -31.88 -20.16
C ASP A 102 31.20 -32.40 -20.21
N PHE A 103 30.58 -32.58 -19.04
CA PHE A 103 29.21 -33.03 -18.96
C PHE A 103 28.47 -32.45 -17.76
N ASN A 104 27.15 -32.30 -17.94
CA ASN A 104 26.21 -31.92 -16.90
C ASN A 104 24.86 -32.55 -17.24
N VAL A 105 24.46 -33.59 -16.48
CA VAL A 105 23.33 -34.45 -16.80
C VAL A 105 22.34 -34.45 -15.66
N GLY A 106 21.18 -33.84 -15.88
CA GLY A 106 20.06 -33.75 -14.93
C GLY A 106 19.08 -32.62 -15.27
N PRO A 107 18.14 -32.28 -14.36
CA PRO A 107 17.92 -32.89 -13.06
C PRO A 107 17.48 -34.35 -13.19
N LEU A 108 18.02 -35.21 -12.34
CA LEU A 108 17.75 -36.64 -12.31
C LEU A 108 16.82 -36.99 -11.15
N SER A 109 16.11 -38.11 -11.30
CA SER A 109 15.36 -38.73 -10.20
C SER A 109 16.31 -39.43 -9.22
N SER A 110 15.91 -39.58 -7.96
CA SER A 110 16.71 -40.33 -6.98
C SER A 110 17.07 -41.74 -7.47
N GLY A 111 18.33 -42.14 -7.33
CA GLY A 111 18.79 -43.47 -7.72
C GLY A 111 20.30 -43.58 -7.91
N VAL A 112 20.74 -44.77 -8.31
CA VAL A 112 22.14 -45.05 -8.67
C VAL A 112 22.33 -44.90 -10.18
N TYR A 113 23.31 -44.08 -10.55
CA TYR A 113 23.73 -43.85 -11.92
C TYR A 113 25.19 -44.27 -12.11
N TYR A 114 25.61 -44.45 -13.36
CA TYR A 114 26.94 -44.90 -13.70
C TYR A 114 27.60 -43.94 -14.66
N VAL A 115 28.78 -43.45 -14.28
CA VAL A 115 29.71 -42.73 -15.16
C VAL A 115 30.60 -43.78 -15.82
N VAL A 116 30.45 -43.99 -17.12
CA VAL A 116 31.13 -45.04 -17.88
C VAL A 116 32.09 -44.41 -18.88
N VAL A 117 33.36 -44.77 -18.84
CA VAL A 117 34.37 -44.33 -19.81
C VAL A 117 34.84 -45.52 -20.62
N VAL A 118 34.69 -45.45 -21.94
CA VAL A 118 35.07 -46.50 -22.90
C VAL A 118 36.22 -46.03 -23.77
N ASN A 119 37.26 -46.85 -23.87
CA ASN A 119 38.35 -46.59 -24.81
C ASN A 119 38.06 -47.26 -26.16
N ASN A 120 37.53 -46.47 -27.10
CA ASN A 120 37.31 -46.90 -28.48
C ASN A 120 38.53 -46.65 -29.39
N TYR A 121 39.63 -46.12 -28.86
CA TYR A 121 40.87 -45.88 -29.59
C TYR A 121 41.74 -47.15 -29.65
N THR A 122 42.65 -47.25 -30.62
CA THR A 122 43.48 -48.44 -30.85
C THR A 122 44.64 -48.60 -29.86
N GLY A 123 45.03 -47.53 -29.17
CA GLY A 123 46.04 -47.53 -28.09
C GLY A 123 45.41 -47.53 -26.69
N SER A 124 46.24 -47.60 -25.65
CA SER A 124 45.77 -47.43 -24.27
C SER A 124 45.54 -45.94 -23.95
N ALA A 125 44.40 -45.62 -23.35
CA ALA A 125 44.05 -44.28 -22.91
C ALA A 125 44.45 -44.08 -21.44
N ASN A 126 45.13 -42.99 -21.12
CA ASN A 126 45.32 -42.51 -19.76
C ASN A 126 44.26 -41.44 -19.52
N VAL A 127 43.27 -41.78 -18.70
CA VAL A 127 42.09 -40.96 -18.44
C VAL A 127 42.19 -40.37 -17.05
N PHE A 128 41.98 -39.07 -16.95
CA PHE A 128 41.58 -38.37 -15.74
C PHE A 128 40.07 -38.12 -15.81
N LEU A 129 39.33 -38.59 -14.81
CA LEU A 129 37.90 -38.34 -14.65
C LEU A 129 37.69 -37.62 -13.32
N SER A 130 36.96 -36.51 -13.36
CA SER A 130 36.49 -35.82 -12.16
C SER A 130 35.00 -35.54 -12.30
N TYR A 131 34.19 -35.97 -11.35
CA TYR A 131 32.75 -35.70 -11.36
C TYR A 131 32.18 -35.55 -9.96
N LYS A 132 31.04 -34.87 -9.86
CA LYS A 132 30.29 -34.62 -8.63
C LYS A 132 28.79 -34.56 -8.89
N THR A 133 27.99 -34.64 -7.83
CA THR A 133 26.56 -34.33 -7.89
C THR A 133 26.29 -32.92 -7.37
N ILE A 134 25.45 -32.17 -8.08
CA ILE A 134 25.07 -30.81 -7.72
C ILE A 134 23.54 -30.65 -7.74
N PRO A 135 22.91 -29.88 -6.84
CA PRO A 135 23.53 -29.18 -5.72
C PRO A 135 24.14 -30.13 -4.67
N ILE A 136 25.00 -29.59 -3.80
CA ILE A 136 25.62 -30.34 -2.70
C ILE A 136 24.56 -30.92 -1.77
N VAL A 137 24.94 -31.93 -0.97
CA VAL A 137 24.04 -32.61 -0.05
C VAL A 137 24.46 -32.25 1.37
N PRO A 138 23.71 -31.36 2.06
CA PRO A 138 24.05 -30.90 3.41
C PRO A 138 24.36 -32.02 4.41
N TYR A 139 23.61 -33.13 4.33
CA TYR A 139 23.63 -34.24 5.29
C TYR A 139 24.83 -35.19 5.16
N THR A 140 25.83 -34.86 4.34
CA THR A 140 27.00 -35.73 4.14
C THR A 140 28.12 -35.48 5.15
N VAL A 141 28.18 -34.29 5.75
CA VAL A 141 29.23 -33.91 6.70
C VAL A 141 28.94 -34.48 8.09
N HIS A 142 27.71 -34.28 8.58
CA HIS A 142 27.24 -34.86 9.84
C HIS A 142 26.00 -35.72 9.62
N SER A 143 25.95 -36.87 10.30
CA SER A 143 24.81 -37.80 10.28
C SER A 143 24.28 -38.13 11.68
N SER A 144 24.94 -37.63 12.73
CA SER A 144 24.51 -37.72 14.12
C SER A 144 25.28 -36.70 14.96
N PRO A 145 24.76 -36.27 16.14
CA PRO A 145 25.56 -35.52 17.10
C PRO A 145 26.71 -36.39 17.65
N PRO A 146 27.77 -35.78 18.21
CA PRO A 146 27.98 -34.34 18.31
C PRO A 146 28.30 -33.68 16.96
N ALA A 147 27.77 -32.48 16.76
CA ALA A 147 27.99 -31.65 15.57
C ALA A 147 27.83 -30.17 15.96
N PRO A 148 28.29 -29.20 15.16
CA PRO A 148 27.94 -27.80 15.39
C PRO A 148 26.42 -27.63 15.22
N ILE A 149 25.71 -27.08 16.21
CA ILE A 149 24.22 -27.01 16.22
C ILE A 149 23.75 -25.56 16.25
N GLY A 150 22.87 -25.18 15.32
CA GLY A 150 22.34 -23.82 15.22
C GLY A 150 21.51 -23.61 13.96
N ILE A 151 21.84 -22.58 13.17
CA ILE A 151 21.17 -22.31 11.88
C ILE A 151 22.18 -22.11 10.76
N VAL A 152 21.96 -22.77 9.63
CA VAL A 152 22.93 -22.81 8.52
C VAL A 152 22.26 -22.70 7.17
N ASP A 153 22.88 -21.96 6.26
CA ASP A 153 22.50 -21.82 4.86
C ASP A 153 23.57 -22.45 3.96
N TYR A 154 23.26 -23.62 3.41
CA TYR A 154 24.13 -24.36 2.48
C TYR A 154 23.96 -23.95 1.02
N GLY A 155 23.05 -23.00 0.70
CA GLY A 155 22.69 -22.69 -0.67
C GLY A 155 21.85 -23.78 -1.33
N VAL A 156 21.12 -24.59 -0.55
CA VAL A 156 20.34 -25.74 -1.04
C VAL A 156 18.95 -25.76 -0.40
N LEU A 157 17.92 -25.74 -1.23
CA LEU A 157 16.53 -25.94 -0.86
C LEU A 157 16.17 -27.42 -0.94
N ASN A 158 15.48 -27.95 0.06
CA ASN A 158 14.92 -29.29 0.03
C ASN A 158 13.44 -29.20 -0.37
N THR A 159 13.08 -29.44 -1.63
CA THR A 159 11.69 -29.30 -2.10
C THR A 159 11.01 -30.66 -2.31
N SER A 160 9.69 -30.66 -2.49
CA SER A 160 8.93 -31.88 -2.82
C SER A 160 9.32 -32.49 -4.17
N SER A 161 9.90 -31.67 -5.06
CA SER A 161 10.47 -32.11 -6.34
C SER A 161 11.93 -32.57 -6.26
N GLY A 162 12.60 -32.39 -5.12
CA GLY A 162 14.02 -32.69 -4.93
C GLY A 162 14.84 -31.50 -4.45
N LEU A 163 16.16 -31.66 -4.43
CA LEU A 163 17.11 -30.61 -4.05
C LEU A 163 17.19 -29.54 -5.15
N LEU A 164 17.16 -28.27 -4.74
CA LEU A 164 17.34 -27.12 -5.63
C LEU A 164 18.45 -26.22 -5.08
N GLY A 165 19.55 -26.11 -5.81
CA GLY A 165 20.67 -25.24 -5.43
C GLY A 165 20.42 -23.77 -5.76
N TYR A 166 21.08 -22.89 -5.01
CA TYR A 166 21.21 -21.48 -5.32
C TYR A 166 22.60 -20.97 -4.89
N THR A 167 22.92 -19.78 -5.39
CA THR A 167 24.14 -19.05 -5.05
C THR A 167 23.74 -17.65 -4.62
N GLU A 168 24.25 -17.19 -3.49
CA GLU A 168 23.97 -15.86 -2.94
C GLU A 168 25.29 -15.14 -2.65
N LYS A 169 25.37 -13.87 -3.08
CA LYS A 169 26.57 -13.02 -2.92
C LYS A 169 26.19 -11.79 -2.12
N PHE A 170 26.92 -11.52 -1.05
CA PHE A 170 26.60 -10.45 -0.13
C PHE A 170 27.87 -9.83 0.47
N ASN A 171 27.70 -8.64 1.09
CA ASN A 171 28.80 -7.87 1.67
C ASN A 171 28.81 -7.80 3.20
N ASP A 172 27.71 -8.23 3.81
CA ASP A 172 27.60 -8.34 5.25
C ASP A 172 26.81 -9.59 5.58
N VAL A 173 27.23 -10.29 6.63
CA VAL A 173 26.42 -11.30 7.31
C VAL A 173 26.26 -10.93 8.77
N MET A 174 25.06 -11.14 9.29
CA MET A 174 24.71 -10.87 10.69
C MET A 174 24.04 -12.08 11.31
N GLY A 175 24.61 -12.53 12.42
CA GLY A 175 24.02 -13.53 13.30
C GLY A 175 23.36 -12.86 14.50
N ASN A 176 22.03 -12.79 14.52
CA ASN A 176 21.26 -12.35 15.68
C ASN A 176 21.10 -13.50 16.67
N PHE A 177 21.22 -13.20 17.96
CA PHE A 177 20.95 -14.18 19.00
C PHE A 177 20.29 -13.56 20.22
N THR A 178 19.52 -14.37 20.94
CA THR A 178 19.16 -14.13 22.33
C THR A 178 19.30 -15.43 23.10
N ILE A 179 20.17 -15.46 24.10
CA ILE A 179 20.43 -16.62 24.95
C ILE A 179 19.71 -16.39 26.27
N TYR A 180 18.80 -17.28 26.63
CA TYR A 180 18.02 -17.24 27.88
C TYR A 180 18.61 -18.14 28.97
N GLN A 181 19.19 -19.27 28.57
CA GLN A 181 19.85 -20.24 29.46
C GLN A 181 21.07 -20.81 28.74
N LEU A 182 22.21 -20.89 29.42
CA LEU A 182 23.45 -21.44 28.87
C LEU A 182 24.27 -22.07 29.99
N SER A 183 24.57 -23.36 29.84
CA SER A 183 25.51 -24.08 30.69
C SER A 183 26.10 -25.24 29.91
N ALA A 184 27.42 -25.34 29.89
CA ALA A 184 28.15 -26.38 29.17
C ALA A 184 29.17 -27.04 30.09
N TYR A 185 29.41 -28.33 29.89
CA TYR A 185 30.42 -29.06 30.63
C TYR A 185 31.02 -30.22 29.83
N ASN A 186 32.34 -30.25 29.71
CA ASN A 186 33.11 -31.38 29.21
C ASN A 186 34.11 -31.82 30.28
N SER A 187 34.03 -33.06 30.74
CA SER A 187 34.96 -33.58 31.76
C SER A 187 36.38 -33.82 31.23
N THR A 188 36.55 -33.86 29.91
CA THR A 188 37.81 -34.16 29.22
C THR A 188 38.00 -33.23 28.02
N PRO A 189 38.09 -31.90 28.25
CA PRO A 189 38.29 -30.96 27.16
C PRO A 189 39.70 -31.12 26.56
N PRO A 190 39.92 -30.66 25.32
CA PRO A 190 41.26 -30.56 24.75
C PRO A 190 42.21 -29.76 25.66
N GLN A 191 43.52 -30.00 25.51
CA GLN A 191 44.51 -29.28 26.30
C GLN A 191 44.40 -27.76 26.05
N GLY A 192 44.33 -26.99 27.13
CA GLY A 192 44.24 -25.53 27.07
C GLY A 192 42.81 -24.99 27.02
N ILE A 193 41.81 -25.87 26.91
CA ILE A 193 40.38 -25.53 26.86
C ILE A 193 39.73 -25.76 28.23
N SER A 194 38.79 -24.90 28.61
CA SER A 194 38.09 -25.01 29.88
C SER A 194 37.05 -26.13 29.85
N PRO A 195 36.89 -26.91 30.93
CA PRO A 195 35.78 -27.85 31.07
C PRO A 195 34.39 -27.21 30.98
N TYR A 196 34.28 -25.89 31.09
CA TYR A 196 33.01 -25.15 31.07
C TYR A 196 32.86 -24.27 29.81
N GLY A 197 33.71 -24.52 28.82
CA GLY A 197 33.77 -23.83 27.55
C GLY A 197 32.58 -24.13 26.64
N ALA A 198 32.12 -23.10 25.93
CA ALA A 198 31.20 -23.18 24.82
C ALA A 198 31.41 -21.97 23.91
N SER A 199 30.94 -22.03 22.67
CA SER A 199 30.95 -20.87 21.77
C SER A 199 29.68 -20.79 20.95
N LEU A 200 29.39 -19.59 20.43
CA LEU A 200 28.44 -19.33 19.35
C LEU A 200 29.26 -18.74 18.20
N GLN A 201 29.27 -19.38 17.04
CA GLN A 201 30.19 -19.09 15.96
C GLN A 201 29.42 -18.66 14.72
N LEU A 202 29.66 -17.44 14.25
CA LEU A 202 29.20 -16.98 12.93
C LEU A 202 30.30 -17.26 11.91
N ASN A 203 30.05 -18.20 11.01
CA ASN A 203 31.05 -18.65 10.03
C ASN A 203 30.55 -18.39 8.61
N VAL A 204 31.44 -17.97 7.72
CA VAL A 204 31.12 -17.72 6.31
C VAL A 204 32.37 -17.77 5.44
N VAL A 205 32.21 -18.14 4.16
CA VAL A 205 33.31 -18.10 3.18
C VAL A 205 33.34 -16.79 2.41
N LEU A 206 34.51 -16.15 2.41
CA LEU A 206 34.88 -15.04 1.53
C LEU A 206 35.50 -15.56 0.23
N GLN A 207 34.92 -15.19 -0.91
CA GLN A 207 35.48 -15.42 -2.24
C GLN A 207 36.21 -14.17 -2.72
N VAL A 208 37.50 -14.30 -3.04
CA VAL A 208 38.33 -13.24 -3.62
C VAL A 208 38.77 -13.64 -5.02
N ASN A 209 38.37 -12.88 -6.02
CA ASN A 209 38.77 -13.07 -7.41
C ASN A 209 39.84 -12.06 -7.79
N THR A 210 40.85 -12.52 -8.51
CA THR A 210 41.99 -11.70 -8.91
C THR A 210 42.34 -11.96 -10.38
N VAL A 211 43.21 -11.14 -10.93
CA VAL A 211 43.81 -11.39 -12.26
C VAL A 211 44.70 -12.65 -12.31
N HIS A 212 45.03 -13.24 -11.15
CA HIS A 212 45.91 -14.41 -11.03
C HIS A 212 45.18 -15.69 -10.63
N GLY A 213 43.88 -15.62 -10.31
CA GLY A 213 43.10 -16.74 -9.82
C GLY A 213 42.11 -16.37 -8.73
N SER A 214 41.47 -17.38 -8.17
CA SER A 214 40.44 -17.27 -7.14
C SER A 214 40.97 -17.82 -5.82
N TYR A 215 40.67 -17.14 -4.72
CA TYR A 215 41.08 -17.48 -3.36
C TYR A 215 39.87 -17.52 -2.45
N GLN A 216 39.85 -18.45 -1.51
CA GLN A 216 38.78 -18.64 -0.53
C GLN A 216 39.32 -18.49 0.88
N TYR A 217 38.61 -17.74 1.71
CA TYR A 217 38.94 -17.57 3.12
C TYR A 217 37.71 -17.85 3.98
N TRP A 218 37.84 -18.69 5.00
CA TRP A 218 36.77 -18.95 5.94
C TRP A 218 36.93 -18.02 7.14
N LEU A 219 35.87 -17.29 7.43
CA LEU A 219 35.83 -16.20 8.40
C LEU A 219 34.94 -16.63 9.56
N GLN A 220 35.40 -16.36 10.78
CA GLN A 220 34.75 -16.77 12.02
C GLN A 220 34.62 -15.57 12.96
N ASP A 221 33.42 -15.27 13.45
CA ASP A 221 33.16 -14.28 14.52
C ASP A 221 32.52 -15.00 15.71
N VAL A 222 33.25 -15.12 16.81
CA VAL A 222 33.04 -16.14 17.83
C VAL A 222 32.91 -15.53 19.23
N PRO A 223 31.68 -15.33 19.71
CA PRO A 223 31.37 -15.30 21.12
C PRO A 223 31.75 -16.61 21.81
N THR A 224 32.82 -16.60 22.60
CA THR A 224 33.22 -17.73 23.46
C THR A 224 32.79 -17.50 24.91
N PHE A 225 32.43 -18.56 25.64
CA PHE A 225 31.79 -18.51 26.94
C PHE A 225 32.47 -19.44 27.96
N LEU A 226 32.70 -18.93 29.17
CA LEU A 226 32.96 -19.73 30.36
C LEU A 226 31.70 -19.76 31.22
N THR A 227 30.91 -20.82 31.05
CA THR A 227 29.54 -20.89 31.57
C THR A 227 29.46 -21.06 33.09
N ASN A 228 30.56 -21.41 33.76
CA ASN A 228 30.63 -21.48 35.22
C ASN A 228 30.86 -20.14 35.92
N SER A 229 31.31 -19.13 35.17
CA SER A 229 31.70 -17.82 35.71
C SER A 229 31.00 -16.64 35.04
N ASP A 230 30.05 -16.93 34.14
CA ASP A 230 29.28 -15.97 33.36
C ASP A 230 30.16 -14.93 32.65
N THR A 231 31.30 -15.37 32.11
CA THR A 231 32.19 -14.53 31.30
C THR A 231 32.21 -14.96 29.86
N MET A 232 32.38 -13.99 28.96
CA MET A 232 32.56 -14.20 27.54
C MET A 232 33.70 -13.36 26.99
N ALA A 233 34.24 -13.78 25.86
CA ALA A 233 35.10 -12.98 24.99
C ALA A 233 34.59 -13.07 23.55
N LEU A 234 35.00 -12.12 22.73
CA LEU A 234 34.85 -12.17 21.28
C LEU A 234 36.18 -12.54 20.66
N GLU A 235 36.16 -13.49 19.73
CA GLU A 235 37.31 -13.96 18.97
C GLU A 235 36.98 -13.98 17.49
N ASP A 236 37.96 -13.69 16.65
CA ASP A 236 37.84 -13.88 15.21
C ASP A 236 38.91 -14.81 14.65
N ASN A 237 38.58 -15.50 13.57
CA ASN A 237 39.52 -16.32 12.82
C ASN A 237 39.41 -16.09 11.31
N VAL A 238 40.57 -16.18 10.63
CA VAL A 238 40.64 -16.25 9.17
C VAL A 238 41.48 -17.46 8.76
N TRP A 239 40.84 -18.43 8.13
CA TRP A 239 41.45 -19.63 7.55
C TRP A 239 41.53 -19.51 6.04
N ASN A 240 42.49 -20.19 5.41
CA ASN A 240 42.66 -20.16 3.96
C ASN A 240 42.14 -21.47 3.34
N PHE A 241 40.92 -21.43 2.80
CA PHE A 241 40.23 -22.55 2.16
C PHE A 241 40.56 -22.69 0.66
N THR A 242 41.58 -21.99 0.16
CA THR A 242 41.97 -22.04 -1.26
C THR A 242 42.54 -23.40 -1.66
N SER A 243 43.18 -24.12 -0.74
CA SER A 243 43.77 -25.44 -0.98
C SER A 243 44.00 -26.17 0.35
N PHE A 244 44.28 -27.47 0.32
CA PHE A 244 44.74 -28.20 1.51
C PHE A 244 46.10 -28.88 1.23
N PRO A 245 47.20 -28.54 1.94
CA PRO A 245 47.30 -27.45 2.93
C PRO A 245 47.26 -26.06 2.27
N SER A 246 47.06 -25.03 3.08
CA SER A 246 47.18 -23.63 2.66
C SER A 246 48.08 -22.82 3.59
N LEU A 247 48.66 -21.75 3.07
CA LEU A 247 49.61 -20.91 3.80
C LEU A 247 48.97 -19.56 4.15
N LEU A 248 49.21 -19.13 5.39
CA LEU A 248 49.00 -17.76 5.85
C LEU A 248 50.26 -17.27 6.59
N SER A 249 50.45 -15.97 6.62
CA SER A 249 51.53 -15.31 7.35
C SER A 249 51.09 -13.95 7.87
N ASN A 250 51.81 -13.41 8.86
CA ASN A 250 51.61 -12.02 9.33
C ASN A 250 51.87 -10.94 8.25
N GLN A 251 52.31 -11.34 7.05
CA GLN A 251 52.42 -10.45 5.89
C GLN A 251 51.17 -10.52 5.00
N SER A 252 50.57 -11.70 4.86
CA SER A 252 49.41 -11.93 3.99
C SER A 252 48.10 -11.55 4.66
N VAL A 253 48.01 -11.65 6.00
CA VAL A 253 46.82 -11.26 6.78
C VAL A 253 47.28 -10.43 7.98
N LYS A 254 46.66 -9.26 8.17
CA LYS A 254 47.03 -8.29 9.21
C LYS A 254 45.79 -7.70 9.87
N GLY A 255 45.77 -7.68 11.19
CA GLY A 255 44.81 -6.95 12.01
C GLY A 255 45.38 -6.76 13.41
N SER A 256 44.56 -6.89 14.43
CA SER A 256 44.96 -6.78 15.85
C SER A 256 45.65 -8.03 16.40
N GLY A 257 45.45 -9.18 15.75
CA GLY A 257 45.98 -10.49 16.12
C GLY A 257 47.19 -10.94 15.30
N TYR A 258 47.36 -12.26 15.24
CA TYR A 258 48.52 -12.90 14.62
C TYR A 258 48.11 -14.16 13.87
N VAL A 259 48.95 -14.57 12.92
CA VAL A 259 48.86 -15.87 12.27
C VAL A 259 49.54 -16.94 13.12
N TYR A 260 48.78 -17.97 13.45
CA TYR A 260 49.20 -19.16 14.19
C TYR A 260 49.30 -20.36 13.25
N SER A 261 50.06 -21.36 13.68
CA SER A 261 50.18 -22.64 12.99
C SER A 261 49.51 -23.74 13.80
N PHE A 262 48.76 -24.62 13.13
CA PHE A 262 48.12 -25.78 13.72
C PHE A 262 48.58 -27.06 12.99
N SER A 263 48.81 -28.15 13.73
CA SER A 263 49.18 -29.44 13.14
C SER A 263 47.93 -30.25 12.82
N SER A 264 47.63 -30.36 11.52
CA SER A 264 46.52 -31.15 11.00
C SER A 264 47.06 -32.46 10.40
N GLY A 265 47.17 -33.49 11.24
CA GLY A 265 47.79 -34.77 10.87
C GLY A 265 49.27 -34.63 10.52
N LEU A 266 49.63 -34.89 9.25
CA LEU A 266 50.99 -34.73 8.73
C LEU A 266 51.24 -33.32 8.14
N ASN A 267 50.21 -32.50 8.04
CA ASN A 267 50.28 -31.16 7.45
C ASN A 267 50.30 -30.08 8.55
N THR A 268 50.86 -28.93 8.21
CA THR A 268 50.74 -27.72 9.03
C THR A 268 49.82 -26.74 8.32
N GLU A 269 48.77 -26.33 9.00
CA GLU A 269 47.83 -25.31 8.56
C GLU A 269 48.08 -24.01 9.32
N TYR A 270 47.55 -22.93 8.77
CA TYR A 270 47.72 -21.60 9.34
C TYR A 270 46.39 -20.88 9.36
N PHE A 271 46.17 -20.13 10.44
CA PHE A 271 45.00 -19.30 10.62
C PHE A 271 45.39 -18.02 11.33
N TYR A 272 44.74 -16.92 10.95
CA TYR A 272 44.81 -15.69 11.73
C TYR A 272 43.82 -15.79 12.90
N ALA A 273 44.20 -15.28 14.07
CA ALA A 273 43.30 -15.16 15.19
C ALA A 273 43.57 -13.91 16.03
N TYR A 274 42.49 -13.32 16.53
CA TYR A 274 42.49 -12.29 17.56
C TYR A 274 41.39 -12.56 18.57
N GLY A 275 41.64 -12.20 19.83
CA GLY A 275 40.69 -12.39 20.93
C GLY A 275 40.67 -11.16 21.84
N THR A 276 39.48 -10.75 22.23
CA THR A 276 39.26 -9.64 23.17
C THR A 276 39.47 -10.10 24.61
N GLN A 277 39.53 -9.13 25.54
CA GLN A 277 39.54 -9.44 26.96
C GLN A 277 38.19 -10.02 27.42
N TRP A 278 38.24 -11.00 28.33
CA TRP A 278 37.04 -11.57 28.94
C TRP A 278 36.25 -10.52 29.74
N PHE A 279 34.93 -10.51 29.58
CA PHE A 279 34.00 -9.65 30.32
C PHE A 279 32.77 -10.43 30.78
N ARG A 280 32.07 -9.94 31.80
CA ARG A 280 30.86 -10.59 32.31
C ARG A 280 29.65 -10.35 31.40
N TYR A 281 28.89 -11.41 31.13
CA TYR A 281 27.58 -11.34 30.50
C TYR A 281 26.46 -11.63 31.51
N HIS A 282 25.22 -11.34 31.14
CA HIS A 282 24.04 -11.64 31.95
C HIS A 282 22.96 -12.21 31.03
N LEU A 283 22.18 -13.17 31.54
CA LEU A 283 21.06 -13.75 30.81
C LEU A 283 19.74 -13.02 31.17
N PRO A 284 18.85 -12.75 30.18
CA PRO A 284 19.01 -13.04 28.78
C PRO A 284 20.08 -12.15 28.11
N LEU A 285 20.98 -12.78 27.34
CA LEU A 285 22.02 -12.11 26.57
C LEU A 285 21.54 -11.97 25.13
N SER A 286 21.27 -10.75 24.67
CA SER A 286 20.86 -10.45 23.31
C SER A 286 21.92 -9.62 22.58
N GLY A 287 22.18 -9.96 21.32
CA GLY A 287 23.15 -9.24 20.51
C GLY A 287 23.14 -9.68 19.05
N LYS A 288 24.08 -9.13 18.29
CA LYS A 288 24.41 -9.62 16.95
C LYS A 288 25.92 -9.70 16.81
N VAL A 289 26.39 -10.73 16.11
CA VAL A 289 27.74 -10.81 15.53
C VAL A 289 27.68 -10.46 14.06
N VAL A 290 28.72 -9.82 13.53
CA VAL A 290 28.71 -9.17 12.22
C VAL A 290 30.06 -9.32 11.55
N ILE A 291 30.05 -9.89 10.35
CA ILE A 291 31.20 -9.92 9.45
C ILE A 291 30.86 -9.07 8.23
N ARG A 292 31.77 -8.17 7.87
CA ARG A 292 31.67 -7.34 6.67
C ARG A 292 32.95 -7.43 5.87
N GLU A 293 32.85 -7.60 4.56
CA GLU A 293 33.98 -7.37 3.67
C GLU A 293 33.85 -6.06 2.89
N THR A 294 35.00 -5.47 2.56
CA THR A 294 35.13 -4.32 1.70
C THR A 294 36.31 -4.54 0.78
N SER A 295 36.07 -4.51 -0.52
CA SER A 295 37.13 -4.66 -1.53
C SER A 295 38.08 -3.46 -1.49
N GLU A 296 39.39 -3.73 -1.50
CA GLU A 296 40.44 -2.71 -1.58
C GLU A 296 41.33 -2.96 -2.81
N SER A 297 42.08 -1.96 -3.25
CA SER A 297 42.89 -2.07 -4.49
C SER A 297 44.01 -3.12 -4.42
N ASN A 298 44.47 -3.49 -3.21
CA ASN A 298 45.55 -4.45 -2.98
C ASN A 298 45.15 -5.61 -2.06
N GLY A 299 43.83 -5.84 -1.88
CA GLY A 299 43.36 -6.88 -0.98
C GLY A 299 41.88 -6.75 -0.63
N VAL A 300 41.53 -7.28 0.53
CA VAL A 300 40.17 -7.21 1.08
C VAL A 300 40.28 -6.83 2.55
N LEU A 301 39.52 -5.84 2.97
CA LEU A 301 39.30 -5.54 4.38
C LEU A 301 38.12 -6.36 4.86
N VAL A 302 38.33 -7.16 5.90
CA VAL A 302 37.29 -7.90 6.63
C VAL A 302 37.17 -7.28 8.01
N GLN A 303 35.97 -6.90 8.41
CA GLN A 303 35.71 -6.32 9.73
C GLN A 303 34.88 -7.30 10.56
N PHE A 304 35.32 -7.55 11.78
CA PHE A 304 34.65 -8.40 12.76
C PHE A 304 34.10 -7.53 13.89
N GLY A 305 32.83 -7.71 14.22
CA GLY A 305 32.14 -6.78 15.11
C GLY A 305 30.84 -7.31 15.69
N TYR A 306 30.33 -6.58 16.68
CA TYR A 306 29.09 -6.91 17.33
C TYR A 306 28.15 -5.70 17.43
N TYR A 307 26.85 -5.97 17.48
CA TYR A 307 25.82 -4.95 17.63
C TYR A 307 25.09 -5.07 18.97
N ASN A 308 25.10 -3.99 19.75
CA ASN A 308 24.37 -3.85 21.01
C ASN A 308 23.53 -2.56 21.09
N GLY A 309 23.12 -2.03 19.92
CA GLY A 309 22.48 -0.72 19.74
C GLY A 309 23.24 0.17 18.74
N THR A 310 24.56 -0.02 18.68
CA THR A 310 25.48 0.49 17.66
C THR A 310 26.45 -0.64 17.28
N ILE A 311 26.98 -0.62 16.05
CA ILE A 311 28.00 -1.59 15.62
C ILE A 311 29.34 -1.19 16.23
N ASN A 312 30.03 -2.16 16.85
CA ASN A 312 31.38 -2.01 17.38
C ASN A 312 32.29 -3.01 16.66
N TRP A 313 33.27 -2.50 15.92
CA TRP A 313 34.30 -3.31 15.28
C TRP A 313 35.45 -3.54 16.26
N TYR A 314 35.74 -4.80 16.59
CA TYR A 314 36.82 -5.14 17.50
C TYR A 314 38.08 -5.60 16.76
N ASP A 315 37.95 -6.03 15.50
CA ASP A 315 39.08 -6.24 14.61
C ASP A 315 38.80 -5.84 13.16
N ASN A 316 39.83 -5.33 12.50
CA ASN A 316 39.84 -4.91 11.11
C ASN A 316 41.00 -5.63 10.42
N VAL A 317 40.69 -6.72 9.72
CA VAL A 317 41.64 -7.65 9.13
C VAL A 317 41.82 -7.36 7.64
N THR A 318 43.01 -6.96 7.23
CA THR A 318 43.39 -6.80 5.83
C THR A 318 44.01 -8.10 5.30
N ILE A 319 43.35 -8.72 4.32
CA ILE A 319 43.87 -9.85 3.55
C ILE A 319 44.55 -9.28 2.29
N SER A 320 45.87 -9.38 2.24
CA SER A 320 46.69 -8.85 1.15
C SER A 320 46.63 -9.78 -0.06
N GLN A 321 45.96 -9.33 -1.12
CA GLN A 321 45.85 -10.07 -2.37
C GLN A 321 45.96 -9.08 -3.55
N PRO A 322 47.04 -9.10 -4.34
CA PRO A 322 47.22 -8.14 -5.42
C PRO A 322 46.28 -8.45 -6.60
N GLY A 323 45.79 -7.38 -7.25
CA GLY A 323 45.00 -7.49 -8.47
C GLY A 323 43.58 -8.04 -8.25
N VAL A 324 42.95 -7.71 -7.12
CA VAL A 324 41.54 -8.03 -6.85
C VAL A 324 40.65 -7.44 -7.95
N THR A 325 39.85 -8.30 -8.56
CA THR A 325 38.82 -7.94 -9.54
C THR A 325 37.42 -7.99 -8.94
N GLY A 326 37.25 -8.67 -7.81
CA GLY A 326 36.05 -8.61 -6.97
C GLY A 326 36.15 -9.52 -5.76
N ALA A 327 35.56 -9.09 -4.64
CA ALA A 327 35.44 -9.89 -3.42
C ALA A 327 33.99 -9.82 -2.88
N TYR A 328 33.51 -10.93 -2.33
CA TYR A 328 32.18 -11.06 -1.75
C TYR A 328 32.12 -12.26 -0.80
N LEU A 329 31.28 -12.18 0.23
CA LEU A 329 30.87 -13.36 0.98
C LEU A 329 29.94 -14.21 0.12
N LEU A 330 30.03 -15.53 0.27
CA LEU A 330 29.42 -16.47 -0.66
C LEU A 330 28.76 -17.65 0.05
N VAL A 331 27.48 -17.84 -0.28
CA VAL A 331 26.79 -19.12 -0.14
C VAL A 331 26.62 -19.72 -1.53
N ASP A 332 27.02 -20.97 -1.76
CA ASP A 332 26.95 -21.62 -3.08
C ASP A 332 26.68 -23.12 -3.00
N GLY A 333 25.43 -23.52 -3.26
CA GLY A 333 25.02 -24.92 -3.26
C GLY A 333 25.55 -25.73 -4.44
N PHE A 334 26.27 -25.14 -5.40
CA PHE A 334 26.81 -25.87 -6.55
C PHE A 334 28.32 -26.16 -6.47
N ASN A 335 29.02 -25.49 -5.55
CA ASN A 335 30.47 -25.55 -5.46
C ASN A 335 30.96 -25.77 -4.04
N MET A 336 32.19 -26.21 -3.94
CA MET A 336 32.95 -26.33 -2.70
C MET A 336 34.22 -25.50 -2.88
N THR A 337 34.84 -25.08 -1.79
CA THR A 337 36.11 -24.38 -1.78
C THR A 337 37.24 -25.27 -2.33
N GLY A 338 38.40 -24.68 -2.64
CA GLY A 338 39.54 -25.46 -3.16
C GLY A 338 40.09 -26.50 -2.16
N SER A 339 39.84 -26.33 -0.86
CA SER A 339 40.10 -27.34 0.18
C SER A 339 38.99 -28.38 0.34
N GLY A 340 37.87 -28.26 -0.37
CA GLY A 340 36.74 -29.20 -0.29
C GLY A 340 35.79 -28.93 0.89
N ASN A 341 35.68 -27.68 1.35
CA ASN A 341 34.69 -27.24 2.34
C ASN A 341 33.48 -26.58 1.67
N TYR A 342 32.35 -26.45 2.36
CA TYR A 342 31.17 -25.83 1.76
C TYR A 342 31.32 -24.31 1.63
N TYR A 343 30.57 -23.72 0.70
CA TYR A 343 30.30 -22.29 0.72
C TYR A 343 28.97 -22.08 1.44
N ASP A 344 29.02 -22.10 2.76
CA ASP A 344 27.87 -21.90 3.63
C ASP A 344 28.03 -20.64 4.49
N ALA A 345 26.92 -20.27 5.13
CA ALA A 345 26.91 -19.30 6.21
C ALA A 345 26.18 -19.93 7.40
N GLU A 346 26.82 -19.97 8.56
CA GLU A 346 26.33 -20.67 9.73
C GLU A 346 26.41 -19.81 11.00
N LEU A 347 25.40 -19.90 11.86
CA LEU A 347 25.42 -19.40 13.23
C LEU A 347 25.15 -20.57 14.16
N VAL A 348 26.21 -21.16 14.71
CA VAL A 348 26.17 -22.47 15.38
C VAL A 348 26.83 -22.45 16.74
N PHE A 349 26.29 -23.21 17.68
CA PHE A 349 26.91 -23.52 18.96
C PHE A 349 27.91 -24.67 18.83
N GLY A 350 29.01 -24.58 19.56
CA GLY A 350 30.04 -25.61 19.67
C GLY A 350 30.79 -25.52 21.00
N GLY A 351 31.89 -26.28 21.12
CA GLY A 351 32.88 -26.11 22.19
C GLY A 351 33.63 -24.79 22.11
N GLU A 352 34.45 -24.47 23.12
CA GLU A 352 35.21 -23.20 23.21
C GLU A 352 36.29 -23.09 22.11
N GLY A 353 36.96 -24.18 21.75
CA GLY A 353 37.97 -24.17 20.69
C GLY A 353 38.80 -25.46 20.62
N ASN A 354 39.77 -25.50 19.69
CA ASN A 354 40.69 -26.61 19.48
C ASN A 354 39.97 -27.97 19.22
N GLY A 355 38.85 -27.92 18.49
CA GLY A 355 38.01 -29.08 18.18
C GLY A 355 37.26 -29.64 19.39
N GLU A 356 37.03 -28.84 20.44
CA GLU A 356 36.26 -29.27 21.58
C GLU A 356 34.82 -29.63 21.18
N VAL A 357 34.36 -30.79 21.66
CA VAL A 357 32.95 -31.13 21.73
C VAL A 357 32.46 -30.89 23.16
N THR A 358 31.46 -30.04 23.34
CA THR A 358 30.92 -29.72 24.67
C THR A 358 29.48 -30.24 24.85
N TYR A 359 29.14 -30.68 26.06
CA TYR A 359 27.80 -31.12 26.42
C TYR A 359 27.04 -29.98 27.08
N PHE A 360 25.88 -29.61 26.53
CA PHE A 360 25.05 -28.55 27.08
C PHE A 360 24.12 -29.10 28.16
N ASN A 361 24.32 -28.62 29.40
CA ASN A 361 23.47 -28.93 30.56
C ASN A 361 22.18 -28.10 30.59
N SER A 362 22.24 -26.88 30.03
CA SER A 362 21.08 -26.03 29.83
C SER A 362 21.27 -25.21 28.56
N MET A 363 20.25 -25.20 27.71
CA MET A 363 20.22 -24.39 26.51
C MET A 363 18.80 -23.92 26.25
N ASN A 364 18.66 -22.60 26.08
CA ASN A 364 17.49 -21.97 25.49
C ASN A 364 17.96 -20.69 24.82
N SER A 365 17.89 -20.62 23.50
CA SER A 365 18.23 -19.41 22.74
C SER A 365 17.44 -19.31 21.44
N THR A 366 17.20 -18.08 20.98
CA THR A 366 16.67 -17.79 19.64
C THR A 366 17.80 -17.31 18.74
N LEU A 367 17.84 -17.77 17.48
CA LEU A 367 18.84 -17.38 16.48
C LEU A 367 18.19 -16.72 15.25
N GLY A 368 18.97 -15.96 14.48
CA GLY A 368 18.58 -15.46 13.16
C GLY A 368 19.79 -15.11 12.31
N LEU A 369 19.73 -15.40 11.01
CA LEU A 369 20.81 -15.17 10.05
C LEU A 369 20.32 -14.25 8.93
N TYR A 370 21.10 -13.21 8.61
CA TYR A 370 20.73 -12.19 7.64
C TYR A 370 21.94 -11.76 6.81
N TYR A 371 21.70 -11.43 5.55
CA TYR A 371 22.72 -10.87 4.66
C TYR A 371 22.36 -9.46 4.23
N LEU A 372 23.37 -8.64 3.95
CA LEU A 372 23.19 -7.39 3.21
C LEU A 372 23.76 -7.55 1.80
N ALA A 373 22.86 -7.65 0.82
CA ALA A 373 23.21 -7.73 -0.59
C ALA A 373 22.72 -6.46 -1.30
N ASN A 374 23.65 -5.69 -1.88
CA ASN A 374 23.33 -4.46 -2.62
C ASN A 374 22.46 -3.45 -1.83
N GLY A 375 22.72 -3.30 -0.53
CA GLY A 375 21.96 -2.41 0.35
C GLY A 375 20.58 -2.91 0.77
N THR A 376 20.22 -4.14 0.39
CA THR A 376 18.97 -4.81 0.79
C THR A 376 19.27 -5.92 1.77
N THR A 377 18.54 -5.94 2.89
CA THR A 377 18.61 -7.08 3.82
C THR A 377 17.82 -8.25 3.25
N ILE A 378 18.49 -9.40 3.10
CA ILE A 378 17.88 -10.66 2.69
C ILE A 378 18.11 -11.71 3.79
N SER A 379 17.30 -12.76 3.76
CA SER A 379 17.44 -13.92 4.66
C SER A 379 17.72 -15.17 3.83
N PRO A 380 18.36 -16.19 4.43
CA PRO A 380 18.49 -17.51 3.82
C PRO A 380 17.17 -18.02 3.26
N GLN A 381 17.21 -18.74 2.12
CA GLN A 381 16.02 -19.31 1.51
C GLN A 381 15.57 -20.60 2.21
N GLU A 382 16.50 -21.31 2.85
CA GLU A 382 16.29 -22.48 3.69
C GLU A 382 17.31 -22.43 4.84
N LEU A 383 16.94 -22.96 6.02
CA LEU A 383 17.85 -23.11 7.14
C LEU A 383 17.97 -24.58 7.55
N TYR A 384 19.17 -25.00 7.90
CA TYR A 384 19.47 -26.31 8.48
C TYR A 384 19.89 -26.16 9.93
N GLY A 385 19.60 -27.17 10.76
CA GLY A 385 19.85 -27.14 12.21
C GLY A 385 21.31 -27.32 12.65
N PHE A 386 22.23 -27.55 11.69
CA PHE A 386 23.59 -27.98 11.98
C PHE A 386 24.59 -27.41 10.97
N GLY A 387 25.82 -27.23 11.43
CA GLY A 387 26.97 -26.74 10.67
C GLY A 387 27.86 -27.83 10.09
N ALA A 388 28.77 -27.41 9.21
CA ALA A 388 29.67 -28.33 8.50
C ALA A 388 31.15 -28.08 8.73
N ASP A 389 31.59 -26.81 8.66
CA ASP A 389 33.01 -26.50 8.49
C ASP A 389 33.77 -26.35 9.81
N THR A 390 33.07 -25.95 10.89
CA THR A 390 33.73 -25.81 12.20
C THR A 390 34.06 -27.15 12.85
N ALA A 391 35.23 -27.21 13.50
CA ALA A 391 35.72 -28.41 14.16
C ALA A 391 35.08 -28.64 15.52
N GLU A 392 34.61 -27.58 16.19
CA GLU A 392 33.99 -27.67 17.50
C GLU A 392 32.56 -28.22 17.41
N GLY A 393 32.20 -29.14 18.30
CA GLY A 393 30.88 -29.78 18.32
C GLY A 393 30.05 -29.40 19.54
N ALA A 394 28.73 -29.52 19.39
CA ALA A 394 27.76 -29.45 20.46
C ALA A 394 27.06 -30.80 20.64
N ASP A 395 26.81 -31.16 21.90
CA ASP A 395 26.02 -32.33 22.27
C ASP A 395 24.84 -31.93 23.17
N ASN A 396 23.77 -32.72 23.11
CA ASN A 396 22.51 -32.51 23.82
C ASN A 396 21.80 -31.19 23.51
N VAL A 397 22.00 -30.64 22.31
CA VAL A 397 21.21 -29.53 21.77
C VAL A 397 20.66 -29.87 20.39
N ARG A 398 19.55 -29.21 20.07
CA ARG A 398 18.94 -29.20 18.74
C ARG A 398 18.31 -27.85 18.42
N THR A 399 18.15 -27.57 17.15
CA THR A 399 17.39 -26.41 16.66
C THR A 399 15.97 -26.83 16.28
N THR A 400 14.99 -26.04 16.73
CA THR A 400 13.58 -26.23 16.39
C THR A 400 13.00 -24.90 15.95
N LEU A 401 11.90 -24.92 15.20
CA LEU A 401 11.23 -23.68 14.81
C LEU A 401 10.01 -23.41 15.70
N LEU A 402 10.05 -22.32 16.47
CA LEU A 402 8.92 -21.88 17.28
C LEU A 402 8.36 -20.56 16.71
N ASN A 403 7.15 -20.60 16.15
CA ASN A 403 6.49 -19.44 15.54
C ASN A 403 7.32 -18.72 14.45
N GLY A 404 8.11 -19.48 13.67
CA GLY A 404 8.96 -18.91 12.62
C GLY A 404 10.32 -18.40 13.10
N VAL A 405 10.65 -18.58 14.39
CA VAL A 405 11.96 -18.23 14.97
C VAL A 405 12.71 -19.53 15.28
N PRO A 406 13.96 -19.69 14.81
CA PRO A 406 14.82 -20.78 15.22
C PRO A 406 15.20 -20.71 16.70
N ASP A 407 14.85 -21.73 17.45
CA ASP A 407 15.14 -21.93 18.87
C ASP A 407 16.11 -23.10 19.05
N VAL A 408 17.28 -22.84 19.64
CA VAL A 408 18.19 -23.89 20.10
C VAL A 408 17.84 -24.25 21.53
N VAL A 409 17.52 -25.52 21.75
CA VAL A 409 17.07 -26.08 23.01
C VAL A 409 17.77 -27.41 23.29
N LEU A 410 17.66 -27.91 24.52
CA LEU A 410 18.15 -29.25 24.83
C LEU A 410 17.44 -30.32 24.00
N GLY A 411 18.20 -31.29 23.50
CA GLY A 411 17.68 -32.43 22.75
C GLY A 411 18.69 -33.02 21.79
N GLN A 412 18.26 -34.05 21.06
CA GLN A 412 19.05 -34.64 19.98
C GLN A 412 18.63 -34.00 18.65
N GLU A 413 19.59 -33.51 17.88
CA GLU A 413 19.35 -32.90 16.56
C GLU A 413 18.83 -33.92 15.53
N ASN A 414 17.88 -33.48 14.70
CA ASN A 414 17.44 -34.21 13.52
C ASN A 414 18.05 -33.58 12.26
N PHE A 415 19.16 -34.16 11.80
CA PHE A 415 19.87 -33.66 10.63
C PHE A 415 19.02 -33.71 9.36
N TYR A 416 17.99 -34.56 9.26
CA TYR A 416 17.32 -34.86 8.00
C TYR A 416 16.08 -33.99 7.72
N GLU A 417 15.65 -33.14 8.65
CA GLU A 417 14.51 -32.23 8.50
C GLU A 417 15.01 -30.79 8.56
N PRO A 418 15.04 -30.05 7.44
CA PRO A 418 15.39 -28.63 7.47
C PRO A 418 14.35 -27.80 8.22
N LEU A 419 14.75 -26.62 8.66
CA LEU A 419 13.93 -25.69 9.41
C LEU A 419 13.00 -24.92 8.46
N VAL A 420 11.79 -25.45 8.25
CA VAL A 420 10.80 -24.87 7.35
C VAL A 420 10.25 -23.55 7.88
N LEU A 421 10.82 -22.43 7.45
CA LEU A 421 10.29 -21.11 7.75
C LEU A 421 8.97 -20.89 7.02
N PRO A 422 7.81 -20.82 7.69
CA PRO A 422 6.54 -20.65 7.02
C PRO A 422 6.49 -19.31 6.28
N LEU A 423 5.86 -19.29 5.10
CA LEU A 423 5.61 -18.05 4.37
C LEU A 423 4.67 -17.15 5.18
N LEU A 424 5.23 -16.09 5.77
CA LEU A 424 4.53 -15.10 6.57
C LEU A 424 4.70 -13.71 5.95
N GLY A 425 3.76 -12.82 6.21
CA GLY A 425 3.81 -11.48 5.61
C GLY A 425 2.95 -10.47 6.34
N LYS A 426 3.48 -9.27 6.43
CA LYS A 426 2.83 -8.10 7.03
C LYS A 426 2.41 -7.17 5.91
N PHE A 427 1.09 -7.01 5.75
CA PHE A 427 0.49 -6.12 4.75
C PHE A 427 0.10 -4.80 5.40
N ALA A 428 0.40 -3.70 4.73
CA ALA A 428 -0.15 -2.39 5.05
C ALA A 428 -0.75 -1.77 3.79
N PHE A 429 -1.92 -1.15 3.97
CA PHE A 429 -2.67 -0.47 2.94
C PHE A 429 -3.01 0.93 3.42
N HIS A 430 -2.79 1.94 2.59
CA HIS A 430 -3.13 3.32 2.88
C HIS A 430 -3.82 3.94 1.67
N VAL A 431 -5.14 4.11 1.74
CA VAL A 431 -5.93 4.75 0.69
C VAL A 431 -5.60 6.24 0.66
N ILE A 432 -5.07 6.71 -0.47
CA ILE A 432 -4.72 8.12 -0.68
C ILE A 432 -5.94 8.89 -1.16
N ARG A 433 -6.70 8.29 -2.10
CA ARG A 433 -7.89 8.87 -2.71
C ARG A 433 -8.84 7.77 -3.15
N ALA A 434 -10.14 7.94 -2.90
CA ALA A 434 -11.19 7.03 -3.34
C ALA A 434 -12.52 7.78 -3.55
N GLU A 435 -12.66 8.44 -4.69
CA GLU A 435 -13.84 9.22 -5.06
C GLU A 435 -14.20 8.95 -6.53
N GLU A 436 -15.47 8.76 -6.83
CA GLU A 436 -15.98 8.54 -8.19
C GLU A 436 -15.60 9.68 -9.13
N GLY A 437 -15.13 9.35 -10.33
CA GLY A 437 -14.68 10.32 -11.34
C GLY A 437 -13.20 10.71 -11.22
N LEU A 438 -12.47 10.14 -10.26
CA LEU A 438 -11.02 10.23 -10.17
C LEU A 438 -10.39 8.83 -10.03
N PRO A 439 -9.13 8.65 -10.44
CA PRO A 439 -8.40 7.42 -10.17
C PRO A 439 -8.28 7.15 -8.67
N VAL A 440 -8.58 5.92 -8.27
CA VAL A 440 -8.40 5.45 -6.89
C VAL A 440 -6.93 5.08 -6.69
N LEU A 441 -6.29 5.73 -5.71
CA LEU A 441 -4.87 5.59 -5.40
C LEU A 441 -4.68 4.98 -4.03
N VAL A 442 -3.86 3.91 -3.94
CA VAL A 442 -3.58 3.20 -2.69
C VAL A 442 -2.09 2.91 -2.56
N ASN A 443 -1.48 3.35 -1.47
CA ASN A 443 -0.14 2.88 -1.09
C ASN A 443 -0.23 1.50 -0.46
N VAL A 444 0.55 0.56 -0.97
CA VAL A 444 0.66 -0.80 -0.43
C VAL A 444 2.10 -1.09 -0.04
N SER A 445 2.26 -1.78 1.08
CA SER A 445 3.54 -2.38 1.44
C SER A 445 3.36 -3.79 1.99
N VAL A 446 4.23 -4.71 1.58
CA VAL A 446 4.25 -6.10 2.03
C VAL A 446 5.68 -6.47 2.41
N ASN A 447 5.89 -6.75 3.69
CA ASN A 447 7.13 -7.34 4.20
C ASN A 447 6.90 -8.83 4.39
N VAL A 448 7.65 -9.64 3.65
CA VAL A 448 7.57 -11.11 3.69
C VAL A 448 8.69 -11.65 4.56
N THR A 449 8.42 -12.70 5.31
CA THR A 449 9.37 -13.43 6.15
C THR A 449 9.13 -14.93 5.98
N GLY A 450 10.20 -15.72 5.85
CA GLY A 450 10.08 -17.15 5.55
C GLY A 450 9.61 -17.43 4.12
N GLY A 451 9.32 -18.70 3.83
CA GLY A 451 9.10 -19.19 2.47
C GLY A 451 10.33 -19.00 1.56
N VAL A 452 10.22 -19.44 0.31
CA VAL A 452 11.34 -19.41 -0.63
C VAL A 452 11.23 -18.22 -1.60
N GLY A 453 12.12 -17.23 -1.47
CA GLY A 453 12.17 -16.08 -2.37
C GLY A 453 12.81 -16.36 -3.76
N PRO A 454 12.79 -15.38 -4.69
CA PRO A 454 11.98 -14.16 -4.64
C PRO A 454 10.49 -14.47 -4.77
N TYR A 455 9.65 -13.64 -4.15
CA TYR A 455 8.21 -13.83 -4.11
C TYR A 455 7.53 -13.18 -5.32
N THR A 456 6.38 -13.72 -5.70
CA THR A 456 5.45 -13.13 -6.68
C THR A 456 4.26 -12.52 -5.94
N PHE A 457 4.06 -11.21 -6.11
CA PHE A 457 2.91 -10.48 -5.55
C PHE A 457 1.84 -10.32 -6.62
N LEU A 458 0.74 -11.05 -6.48
CA LEU A 458 -0.43 -10.98 -7.35
C LEU A 458 -1.46 -10.04 -6.74
N ILE A 459 -1.83 -8.98 -7.44
CA ILE A 459 -2.78 -7.98 -6.96
C ILE A 459 -4.12 -8.19 -7.65
N TYR A 460 -5.18 -8.28 -6.84
CA TYR A 460 -6.55 -8.45 -7.28
C TYR A 460 -7.41 -7.29 -6.80
N LEU A 461 -8.24 -6.77 -7.69
CA LEU A 461 -9.33 -5.85 -7.38
C LEU A 461 -10.65 -6.57 -7.65
N ASP A 462 -11.50 -6.70 -6.62
CA ASP A 462 -12.77 -7.44 -6.70
C ASP A 462 -12.60 -8.84 -7.31
N HIS A 463 -11.56 -9.54 -6.88
CA HIS A 463 -11.16 -10.88 -7.35
C HIS A 463 -10.67 -10.95 -8.80
N VAL A 464 -10.51 -9.82 -9.49
CA VAL A 464 -9.93 -9.74 -10.83
C VAL A 464 -8.45 -9.37 -10.73
N PRO A 465 -7.51 -10.14 -11.33
CA PRO A 465 -6.09 -9.79 -11.29
C PRO A 465 -5.83 -8.51 -12.08
N ILE A 466 -5.11 -7.55 -11.48
CA ILE A 466 -4.80 -6.26 -12.09
C ILE A 466 -3.30 -6.01 -12.31
N LYS A 467 -2.43 -6.50 -11.43
CA LYS A 467 -0.97 -6.31 -11.50
C LYS A 467 -0.22 -7.49 -10.88
N THR A 468 1.02 -7.68 -11.32
CA THR A 468 1.96 -8.65 -10.75
C THR A 468 3.32 -8.00 -10.54
N PHE A 469 3.93 -8.25 -9.38
CA PHE A 469 5.30 -7.85 -9.07
C PHE A 469 6.12 -9.05 -8.62
N SER A 470 7.45 -8.95 -8.70
CA SER A 470 8.38 -9.96 -8.17
C SER A 470 9.46 -9.29 -7.32
N GLY A 471 9.83 -9.90 -6.20
CA GLY A 471 10.86 -9.38 -5.29
C GLY A 471 10.79 -9.98 -3.89
N TYR A 472 11.59 -9.49 -2.96
CA TYR A 472 11.60 -9.93 -1.55
C TYR A 472 10.63 -9.15 -0.66
N SER A 473 10.21 -7.97 -1.11
CA SER A 473 9.20 -7.12 -0.47
C SER A 473 8.46 -6.33 -1.54
N LEU A 474 7.30 -5.77 -1.19
CA LEU A 474 6.56 -4.85 -2.05
C LEU A 474 6.39 -3.52 -1.34
N ALA A 475 6.67 -2.40 -2.02
CA ALA A 475 6.29 -1.06 -1.58
C ALA A 475 5.97 -0.24 -2.83
N GLN A 476 4.68 0.02 -3.08
CA GLN A 476 4.21 0.65 -4.32
C GLN A 476 2.96 1.50 -4.10
N GLU A 477 2.83 2.59 -4.86
CA GLU A 477 1.57 3.28 -5.07
C GLU A 477 0.82 2.59 -6.23
N LEU A 478 -0.40 2.13 -5.97
CA LEU A 478 -1.26 1.50 -6.96
C LEU A 478 -2.31 2.50 -7.44
N ASP A 479 -2.27 2.76 -8.74
CA ASP A 479 -3.42 3.30 -9.48
C ASP A 479 -4.37 2.17 -9.87
N LEU A 480 -5.59 2.22 -9.32
CA LEU A 480 -6.68 1.26 -9.55
C LEU A 480 -7.69 1.74 -10.61
N GLY A 481 -7.46 2.92 -11.20
CA GLY A 481 -8.38 3.54 -12.15
C GLY A 481 -9.64 4.12 -11.49
N GLU A 482 -10.60 4.52 -12.32
CA GLU A 482 -11.89 5.04 -11.86
C GLU A 482 -12.82 3.89 -11.45
N LEU A 483 -13.33 3.96 -10.23
CA LEU A 483 -14.22 2.96 -9.65
C LEU A 483 -15.60 3.55 -9.36
N SER A 484 -16.64 2.72 -9.47
CA SER A 484 -18.01 3.10 -9.12
C SER A 484 -18.16 3.34 -7.62
N PRO A 485 -19.15 4.13 -7.17
CA PRO A 485 -19.44 4.27 -5.74
C PRO A 485 -19.77 2.94 -5.08
N GLY A 486 -19.18 2.67 -3.92
CA GLY A 486 -19.38 1.41 -3.20
C GLY A 486 -18.15 0.93 -2.45
N ILE A 487 -18.18 -0.35 -2.06
CA ILE A 487 -17.05 -1.01 -1.40
C ILE A 487 -16.37 -1.94 -2.41
N HIS A 488 -15.09 -1.69 -2.65
CA HIS A 488 -14.23 -2.52 -3.50
C HIS A 488 -13.20 -3.25 -2.63
N ASN A 489 -12.86 -4.49 -2.97
CA ASN A 489 -11.91 -5.29 -2.21
C ASN A 489 -10.57 -5.38 -2.94
N LEU A 490 -9.49 -4.88 -2.31
CA LEU A 490 -8.13 -5.02 -2.80
C LEU A 490 -7.46 -6.17 -2.05
N THR A 491 -7.03 -7.19 -2.79
CA THR A 491 -6.33 -8.37 -2.24
C THR A 491 -4.94 -8.48 -2.85
N ILE A 492 -3.93 -8.71 -2.02
CA ILE A 492 -2.58 -9.08 -2.46
C ILE A 492 -2.32 -10.51 -2.03
N VAL A 493 -1.99 -11.37 -3.00
CA VAL A 493 -1.55 -12.75 -2.77
C VAL A 493 -0.04 -12.80 -3.01
N VAL A 494 0.70 -13.22 -2.00
CA VAL A 494 2.13 -13.52 -2.13
C VAL A 494 2.25 -15.01 -2.42
N VAL A 495 2.98 -15.35 -3.48
CA VAL A 495 3.32 -16.72 -3.86
C VAL A 495 4.84 -16.83 -3.79
N ASP A 496 5.35 -17.79 -3.03
CA ASP A 496 6.78 -18.07 -3.00
C ASP A 496 7.21 -18.98 -4.16
N ARG A 497 8.50 -19.30 -4.25
CA ARG A 497 9.06 -20.05 -5.37
C ARG A 497 8.72 -21.53 -5.33
N THR A 498 8.43 -22.10 -4.16
CA THR A 498 7.97 -23.49 -4.00
C THR A 498 6.46 -23.62 -4.27
N GLY A 499 5.74 -22.50 -4.27
CA GLY A 499 4.33 -22.39 -4.62
C GLY A 499 3.41 -22.17 -3.41
N ASP A 500 3.96 -22.01 -2.22
CA ASP A 500 3.23 -21.64 -1.02
C ASP A 500 2.65 -20.24 -1.16
N LYS A 501 1.50 -20.02 -0.52
CA LYS A 501 0.73 -18.79 -0.69
C LYS A 501 0.27 -18.23 0.62
N MET A 502 0.25 -16.90 0.66
CA MET A 502 -0.40 -16.15 1.71
C MET A 502 -1.09 -14.92 1.12
N SER A 503 -2.04 -14.33 1.83
CA SER A 503 -2.75 -13.16 1.33
C SER A 503 -3.10 -12.15 2.42
N GLY A 504 -3.22 -10.90 2.00
CA GLY A 504 -3.73 -9.79 2.80
C GLY A 504 -4.72 -8.99 1.96
N TYR A 505 -5.70 -8.38 2.61
CA TYR A 505 -6.76 -7.64 1.91
C TYR A 505 -7.19 -6.40 2.69
N THR A 506 -7.78 -5.45 1.98
CA THR A 506 -8.46 -4.27 2.54
C THR A 506 -9.69 -3.93 1.71
N SER A 507 -10.70 -3.37 2.36
CA SER A 507 -11.83 -2.74 1.68
C SER A 507 -11.54 -1.27 1.40
N ILE A 508 -11.84 -0.80 0.20
CA ILE A 508 -11.78 0.59 -0.22
C ILE A 508 -13.22 1.07 -0.40
N THR A 509 -13.61 2.11 0.32
CA THR A 509 -14.92 2.76 0.13
C THR A 509 -14.76 3.92 -0.83
N VAL A 510 -15.37 3.80 -2.01
CA VAL A 510 -15.42 4.85 -3.02
C VAL A 510 -16.69 5.66 -2.80
N THR A 511 -16.54 6.94 -2.51
CA THR A 511 -17.67 7.86 -2.35
C THR A 511 -18.18 8.31 -3.72
N SER A 512 -19.48 8.60 -3.80
CA SER A 512 -20.06 9.25 -4.98
C SER A 512 -19.44 10.62 -5.20
N GLY A 513 -19.33 11.06 -6.45
CA GLY A 513 -18.86 12.41 -6.79
C GLY A 513 -19.80 13.52 -6.27
N PRO A 514 -19.40 14.80 -6.37
CA PRO A 514 -20.20 15.91 -5.88
C PRO A 514 -21.49 16.09 -6.69
N SER A 515 -22.58 16.41 -5.99
CA SER A 515 -23.89 16.76 -6.54
C SER A 515 -24.46 17.97 -5.80
N VAL A 516 -25.21 18.80 -6.51
CA VAL A 516 -25.83 20.01 -5.94
C VAL A 516 -27.25 20.20 -6.45
N VAL A 517 -28.15 20.61 -5.55
CA VAL A 517 -29.51 21.05 -5.86
C VAL A 517 -29.74 22.40 -5.21
N ILE A 518 -30.40 23.31 -5.93
CA ILE A 518 -30.81 24.62 -5.39
C ILE A 518 -32.32 24.76 -5.30
N SER A 519 -32.78 25.49 -4.30
CA SER A 519 -34.21 25.79 -4.10
C SER A 519 -34.44 27.25 -3.69
N SER A 520 -35.56 27.84 -4.13
CA SER A 520 -35.97 29.21 -3.79
C SER A 520 -37.43 29.46 -4.22
N GLN A 521 -37.95 30.63 -3.87
CA GLN A 521 -39.18 31.18 -4.47
C GLN A 521 -38.96 31.50 -5.96
N THR A 522 -40.00 31.35 -6.78
CA THR A 522 -39.94 31.59 -8.24
C THR A 522 -40.59 32.90 -8.67
N VAL A 523 -41.32 33.57 -7.77
CA VAL A 523 -41.92 34.89 -8.00
C VAL A 523 -41.75 35.72 -6.74
N ILE A 524 -41.23 36.95 -6.89
CA ILE A 524 -41.11 37.96 -5.82
C ILE A 524 -41.46 39.35 -6.39
N ASP A 525 -41.73 40.31 -5.52
CA ASP A 525 -41.93 41.70 -5.93
C ASP A 525 -40.66 42.54 -5.74
N SER A 526 -40.56 43.63 -6.52
CA SER A 526 -39.42 44.54 -6.46
C SER A 526 -39.21 45.11 -5.06
N GLY A 527 -38.00 44.94 -4.53
CA GLY A 527 -37.61 45.37 -3.17
C GLY A 527 -37.60 44.24 -2.15
N GLU A 528 -38.12 43.06 -2.49
CA GLU A 528 -37.95 41.85 -1.69
C GLU A 528 -36.59 41.20 -1.94
N THR A 529 -36.11 40.44 -0.94
CA THR A 529 -34.85 39.70 -1.04
C THR A 529 -35.12 38.24 -1.38
N LEU A 530 -34.56 37.77 -2.50
CA LEU A 530 -34.59 36.36 -2.86
C LEU A 530 -33.54 35.59 -2.06
N THR A 531 -33.92 34.52 -1.37
CA THR A 531 -32.97 33.62 -0.69
C THR A 531 -32.89 32.28 -1.43
N VAL A 532 -31.73 31.97 -2.01
CA VAL A 532 -31.46 30.68 -2.67
C VAL A 532 -30.77 29.75 -1.67
N TYR A 533 -31.33 28.57 -1.44
CA TYR A 533 -30.73 27.51 -0.63
C TYR A 533 -29.96 26.54 -1.53
N ILE A 534 -28.81 26.10 -1.05
CA ILE A 534 -27.86 25.24 -1.76
C ILE A 534 -27.69 23.95 -0.96
N HIS A 535 -27.97 22.82 -1.60
CA HIS A 535 -27.90 21.50 -0.99
C HIS A 535 -26.85 20.66 -1.70
N GLU A 536 -25.70 20.49 -1.06
CA GLU A 536 -24.56 19.71 -1.54
C GLU A 536 -24.66 18.26 -1.04
N LEU A 537 -24.36 17.29 -1.89
CA LEU A 537 -24.38 15.86 -1.58
C LEU A 537 -23.20 15.16 -2.27
N GLY A 538 -22.56 14.20 -1.59
CA GLY A 538 -21.42 13.46 -2.15
C GLY A 538 -20.17 14.32 -2.36
N GLY A 539 -19.10 13.74 -2.88
CA GLY A 539 -17.79 14.36 -3.04
C GLY A 539 -17.03 14.62 -1.74
N THR A 540 -15.83 15.23 -1.83
CA THR A 540 -14.93 15.46 -0.68
C THR A 540 -14.94 16.94 -0.25
N PRO A 541 -15.55 17.29 0.91
CA PRO A 541 -15.55 18.66 1.42
C PRO A 541 -14.13 19.18 1.73
N PRO A 542 -13.90 20.51 1.74
CA PRO A 542 -14.87 21.60 1.53
C PRO A 542 -15.21 21.85 0.04
N TYR A 543 -16.39 22.41 -0.21
CA TYR A 543 -16.83 22.85 -1.55
C TYR A 543 -16.57 24.34 -1.79
N THR A 544 -16.21 24.66 -3.03
CA THR A 544 -16.27 26.01 -3.59
C THR A 544 -17.56 26.15 -4.38
N VAL A 545 -18.38 27.14 -4.03
CA VAL A 545 -19.72 27.31 -4.59
C VAL A 545 -19.81 28.60 -5.39
N ARG A 546 -20.28 28.48 -6.64
CA ARG A 546 -20.57 29.60 -7.54
C ARG A 546 -22.04 29.61 -7.91
N LEU A 547 -22.73 30.71 -7.64
CA LEU A 547 -24.09 30.93 -8.10
C LEU A 547 -24.08 31.78 -9.36
N LEU A 548 -24.71 31.33 -10.43
CA LEU A 548 -24.81 32.03 -11.71
C LEU A 548 -26.21 32.59 -11.89
N VAL A 549 -26.31 33.92 -12.04
CA VAL A 549 -27.57 34.64 -12.30
C VAL A 549 -27.49 35.27 -13.69
N ASN A 550 -28.27 34.76 -14.65
CA ASN A 550 -28.20 35.15 -16.06
C ASN A 550 -26.75 35.15 -16.62
N GLY A 551 -25.92 34.19 -16.18
CA GLY A 551 -24.51 34.06 -16.58
C GLY A 551 -23.51 34.88 -15.75
N THR A 552 -23.95 35.74 -14.84
CA THR A 552 -23.05 36.47 -13.92
C THR A 552 -22.75 35.60 -12.69
N SER A 553 -21.48 35.38 -12.37
CA SER A 553 -21.06 34.51 -11.26
C SER A 553 -20.90 35.25 -9.93
N TYR A 554 -21.42 34.66 -8.86
CA TYR A 554 -21.28 35.09 -7.46
C TYR A 554 -20.66 33.97 -6.64
N GLN A 555 -19.65 34.28 -5.83
CA GLN A 555 -19.12 33.32 -4.84
C GLN A 555 -20.08 33.26 -3.65
N VAL A 556 -20.36 32.04 -3.19
CA VAL A 556 -21.26 31.81 -2.04
C VAL A 556 -20.44 31.29 -0.86
N GLN A 557 -20.76 31.78 0.33
CA GLN A 557 -20.26 31.23 1.59
C GLN A 557 -21.43 30.64 2.37
N GLY A 558 -21.40 29.32 2.60
CA GLY A 558 -22.45 28.59 3.32
C GLY A 558 -23.54 28.00 2.43
N ASP A 559 -24.64 27.60 3.06
CA ASP A 559 -25.75 26.83 2.48
C ASP A 559 -26.86 27.70 1.85
N LYS A 560 -26.68 29.02 1.83
CA LYS A 560 -27.65 29.97 1.26
C LYS A 560 -27.00 31.24 0.73
N PHE A 561 -27.66 31.86 -0.24
CA PHE A 561 -27.25 33.14 -0.82
C PHE A 561 -28.46 34.05 -1.05
N THR A 562 -28.33 35.32 -0.67
CA THR A 562 -29.40 36.32 -0.80
C THR A 562 -29.13 37.28 -1.95
N LEU A 563 -30.14 37.52 -2.79
CA LEU A 563 -30.07 38.39 -3.97
C LEU A 563 -31.14 39.48 -3.88
N SER A 564 -30.77 40.71 -4.24
CA SER A 564 -31.69 41.81 -4.52
C SER A 564 -31.66 42.08 -6.02
N LEU A 565 -32.77 41.83 -6.71
CA LEU A 565 -32.84 41.84 -8.17
C LEU A 565 -33.85 42.91 -8.64
N PRO A 566 -33.53 43.68 -9.69
CA PRO A 566 -34.51 44.53 -10.37
C PRO A 566 -35.67 43.73 -11.00
N PRO A 567 -36.76 44.39 -11.43
CA PRO A 567 -37.83 43.74 -12.18
C PRO A 567 -37.32 43.05 -13.45
N GLY A 568 -37.69 41.78 -13.64
CA GLY A 568 -37.19 40.97 -14.74
C GLY A 568 -37.36 39.47 -14.53
N VAL A 569 -36.82 38.67 -15.46
CA VAL A 569 -36.78 37.22 -15.37
C VAL A 569 -35.32 36.76 -15.32
N TYR A 570 -34.99 35.94 -14.32
CA TYR A 570 -33.64 35.49 -14.03
C TYR A 570 -33.56 33.97 -14.06
N ARG A 571 -32.53 33.45 -14.74
CA ARG A 571 -32.14 32.04 -14.69
C ARG A 571 -31.00 31.92 -13.68
N ILE A 572 -31.22 31.11 -12.66
CA ILE A 572 -30.29 30.91 -11.54
C ILE A 572 -29.90 29.44 -11.47
N TYR A 573 -28.61 29.14 -11.41
CA TYR A 573 -28.08 27.81 -11.13
C TYR A 573 -26.78 27.92 -10.34
N ALA A 574 -26.37 26.84 -9.69
CA ALA A 574 -25.11 26.76 -8.96
C ALA A 574 -24.15 25.77 -9.61
N GLU A 575 -22.86 26.08 -9.53
CA GLU A 575 -21.75 25.18 -9.81
C GLU A 575 -20.98 24.99 -8.51
N ILE A 576 -20.72 23.74 -8.15
CA ILE A 576 -19.86 23.41 -7.02
C ILE A 576 -18.60 22.73 -7.54
N THR A 577 -17.49 22.96 -6.85
CA THR A 577 -16.25 22.20 -7.01
C THR A 577 -15.80 21.74 -5.64
N ASP A 578 -15.61 20.45 -5.45
CA ASP A 578 -15.16 19.91 -4.17
C ASP A 578 -13.64 20.07 -3.98
N SER A 579 -13.10 19.60 -2.85
CA SER A 579 -11.67 19.73 -2.57
C SER A 579 -10.78 18.80 -3.42
N SER A 580 -11.36 17.74 -3.99
CA SER A 580 -10.70 16.88 -4.96
C SER A 580 -10.65 17.48 -6.37
N GLY A 581 -11.40 18.56 -6.63
CA GLY A 581 -11.43 19.27 -7.90
C GLY A 581 -12.55 18.81 -8.86
N LEU A 582 -13.42 17.90 -8.43
CA LEU A 582 -14.58 17.47 -9.20
C LEU A 582 -15.70 18.52 -9.11
N SER A 583 -16.40 18.74 -10.22
CA SER A 583 -17.42 19.78 -10.31
C SER A 583 -18.78 19.26 -10.72
N SER A 584 -19.83 19.92 -10.24
CA SER A 584 -21.22 19.58 -10.51
C SER A 584 -22.08 20.83 -10.68
N THR A 585 -23.15 20.72 -11.46
CA THR A 585 -24.06 21.83 -11.76
C THR A 585 -25.48 21.48 -11.31
N SER A 586 -26.16 22.44 -10.68
CA SER A 586 -27.50 22.25 -10.15
C SER A 586 -28.60 22.28 -11.22
N ASN A 587 -29.83 22.05 -10.78
CA ASN A 587 -31.03 22.47 -11.50
C ASN A 587 -31.05 24.00 -11.75
N VAL A 588 -31.78 24.43 -12.78
CA VAL A 588 -31.98 25.86 -13.11
C VAL A 588 -33.31 26.36 -12.55
N LEU A 589 -33.27 27.37 -11.69
CA LEU A 589 -34.44 28.10 -11.22
C LEU A 589 -34.74 29.26 -12.19
N THR A 590 -36.00 29.45 -12.55
CA THR A 590 -36.47 30.64 -13.27
C THR A 590 -37.26 31.52 -12.30
N VAL A 591 -36.71 32.67 -11.94
CA VAL A 591 -37.29 33.60 -10.97
C VAL A 591 -37.79 34.84 -11.69
N ARG A 592 -39.03 35.23 -11.43
CA ARG A 592 -39.64 36.47 -11.93
C ARG A 592 -39.73 37.49 -10.81
N VAL A 593 -39.16 38.67 -11.04
CA VAL A 593 -39.30 39.83 -10.15
C VAL A 593 -40.30 40.78 -10.79
N ASN A 594 -41.44 40.99 -10.14
CA ASN A 594 -42.45 41.91 -10.65
C ASN A 594 -42.10 43.37 -10.31
N PRO A 595 -42.46 44.34 -11.16
CA PRO A 595 -42.32 45.76 -10.84
C PRO A 595 -43.07 46.15 -9.56
N PRO A 596 -42.71 47.27 -8.88
CA PRO A 596 -43.45 47.74 -7.72
C PRO A 596 -44.95 47.90 -8.01
N LEU A 597 -45.80 47.50 -7.05
CA LEU A 597 -47.25 47.66 -7.16
C LEU A 597 -47.64 49.14 -7.10
N ASN A 598 -48.29 49.63 -8.16
CA ASN A 598 -48.89 50.95 -8.23
C ASN A 598 -50.36 50.84 -8.64
N VAL A 599 -51.18 51.81 -8.24
CA VAL A 599 -52.60 51.86 -8.58
C VAL A 599 -52.94 53.22 -9.18
N SER A 600 -53.58 53.19 -10.34
CA SER A 600 -54.16 54.38 -10.96
C SER A 600 -55.68 54.36 -10.82
N LEU A 601 -56.26 55.52 -10.46
CA LEU A 601 -57.70 55.72 -10.32
C LEU A 601 -58.21 56.59 -11.46
N LYS A 602 -59.41 56.29 -11.95
CA LYS A 602 -60.15 57.16 -12.86
C LYS A 602 -61.59 57.32 -12.39
N PHE A 603 -61.93 58.55 -11.99
CA PHE A 603 -63.26 58.95 -11.53
C PHE A 603 -63.39 60.48 -11.62
N PRO A 604 -64.59 61.06 -11.79
CA PRO A 604 -64.78 62.52 -11.85
C PRO A 604 -64.37 63.20 -10.53
N SER A 605 -63.73 64.37 -10.62
CA SER A 605 -63.36 65.19 -9.45
C SER A 605 -64.52 65.99 -8.88
N THR A 606 -65.56 66.22 -9.69
CA THR A 606 -66.81 66.90 -9.30
C THR A 606 -68.00 66.08 -9.78
N LEU A 607 -69.05 66.02 -8.96
CA LEU A 607 -70.33 65.38 -9.26
C LEU A 607 -71.47 66.21 -8.68
N ASP A 608 -72.67 66.06 -9.23
CA ASP A 608 -73.89 66.55 -8.58
C ASP A 608 -74.48 65.47 -7.67
N VAL A 609 -75.20 65.90 -6.63
CA VAL A 609 -75.83 64.98 -5.68
C VAL A 609 -76.75 63.97 -6.39
N GLY A 610 -76.67 62.70 -6.01
CA GLY A 610 -77.45 61.62 -6.61
C GLY A 610 -76.90 61.04 -7.92
N GLU A 611 -75.80 61.58 -8.49
CA GLU A 611 -75.13 60.96 -9.62
C GLU A 611 -74.44 59.64 -9.22
N VAL A 612 -74.71 58.57 -10.00
CA VAL A 612 -74.07 57.26 -9.81
C VAL A 612 -72.96 57.07 -10.85
N ARG A 613 -71.75 56.73 -10.39
CA ARG A 613 -70.59 56.46 -11.26
C ARG A 613 -69.79 55.25 -10.79
N ASN A 614 -69.15 54.57 -11.75
CA ASN A 614 -68.23 53.47 -11.45
C ASN A 614 -66.80 54.01 -11.27
N LEU A 615 -66.13 53.56 -10.21
CA LEU A 615 -64.71 53.78 -10.01
C LEU A 615 -63.90 52.76 -10.84
N SER A 616 -63.05 53.26 -11.74
CA SER A 616 -62.10 52.41 -12.45
C SER A 616 -60.79 52.37 -11.68
N VAL A 617 -60.38 51.15 -11.26
CA VAL A 617 -59.14 50.87 -10.55
C VAL A 617 -58.26 50.01 -11.45
N VAL A 618 -57.09 50.52 -11.83
CA VAL A 618 -56.14 49.78 -12.66
C VAL A 618 -54.84 49.60 -11.88
N PRO A 619 -54.55 48.37 -11.39
CA PRO A 619 -53.25 48.05 -10.80
C PRO A 619 -52.19 47.84 -11.89
N HIS A 620 -50.96 48.28 -11.59
CA HIS A 620 -49.77 48.14 -12.43
C HIS A 620 -48.64 47.56 -11.58
N GLY A 621 -47.88 46.59 -12.10
CA GLY A 621 -46.86 45.88 -11.30
C GLY A 621 -47.48 44.98 -10.22
N GLY A 622 -46.66 44.48 -9.29
CA GLY A 622 -47.05 43.50 -8.27
C GLY A 622 -47.36 42.10 -8.82
N THR A 623 -47.71 41.19 -7.93
CA THR A 623 -48.01 39.79 -8.27
C THR A 623 -49.52 39.50 -8.29
N PRO A 624 -50.18 39.30 -9.46
CA PRO A 624 -51.61 38.98 -9.51
C PRO A 624 -51.91 37.59 -8.91
N PRO A 625 -53.13 37.33 -8.38
CA PRO A 625 -54.32 38.20 -8.39
C PRO A 625 -54.29 39.34 -7.35
N TYR A 626 -55.03 40.41 -7.63
CA TYR A 626 -55.13 41.59 -6.75
C TYR A 626 -56.43 41.61 -5.95
N VAL A 627 -56.34 42.06 -4.71
CA VAL A 627 -57.46 42.37 -3.81
C VAL A 627 -57.60 43.89 -3.74
N VAL A 628 -58.74 44.41 -4.20
CA VAL A 628 -59.06 45.84 -4.19
C VAL A 628 -60.02 46.16 -3.05
N ARG A 629 -59.70 47.19 -2.25
CA ARG A 629 -60.56 47.74 -1.20
C ARG A 629 -60.75 49.23 -1.42
N VAL A 630 -62.00 49.68 -1.47
CA VAL A 630 -62.37 51.09 -1.70
C VAL A 630 -63.05 51.63 -0.45
N THR A 631 -62.58 52.77 0.05
CA THR A 631 -63.21 53.48 1.16
C THR A 631 -63.55 54.91 0.78
N VAL A 632 -64.64 55.42 1.35
CA VAL A 632 -65.13 56.80 1.22
C VAL A 632 -65.17 57.40 2.62
N ASN A 633 -64.38 58.44 2.88
CA ASN A 633 -64.24 59.05 4.22
C ASN A 633 -63.98 58.00 5.32
N GLY A 634 -63.18 56.97 5.00
CA GLY A 634 -62.85 55.86 5.91
C GLY A 634 -63.86 54.72 5.98
N THR A 635 -65.02 54.82 5.32
CA THR A 635 -66.04 53.76 5.29
C THR A 635 -65.88 52.87 4.06
N LEU A 636 -65.85 51.55 4.22
CA LEU A 636 -65.72 50.59 3.11
C LEU A 636 -66.97 50.59 2.24
N ILE A 637 -66.80 50.69 0.92
CA ILE A 637 -67.89 50.66 -0.07
C ILE A 637 -67.69 49.50 -1.05
N THR A 638 -68.80 48.87 -1.42
CA THR A 638 -68.89 47.82 -2.44
C THR A 638 -69.90 48.21 -3.51
N GLY A 639 -69.47 48.29 -4.77
CA GLY A 639 -70.34 48.65 -5.89
C GLY A 639 -70.13 50.08 -6.42
N PRO A 640 -71.02 50.59 -7.28
CA PRO A 640 -70.91 51.95 -7.81
C PRO A 640 -71.00 53.00 -6.70
N LEU A 641 -70.30 54.12 -6.88
CA LEU A 641 -70.30 55.24 -5.94
C LEU A 641 -71.51 56.14 -6.20
N ASN A 642 -72.25 56.46 -5.13
CA ASN A 642 -73.38 57.37 -5.12
C ASN A 642 -73.29 58.25 -3.87
N PHE A 643 -73.35 59.57 -4.07
CA PHE A 643 -73.24 60.55 -2.99
C PHE A 643 -74.58 61.27 -2.83
N THR A 644 -75.16 61.22 -1.63
CA THR A 644 -76.50 61.75 -1.35
C THR A 644 -76.48 63.05 -0.55
N VAL A 645 -75.29 63.54 -0.19
CA VAL A 645 -75.10 64.79 0.55
C VAL A 645 -74.02 65.61 -0.16
N PRO A 646 -74.19 66.93 -0.32
CA PRO A 646 -73.14 67.79 -0.83
C PRO A 646 -72.00 67.92 0.19
N ASP A 647 -70.81 67.47 -0.18
CA ASP A 647 -69.59 67.52 0.65
C ASP A 647 -68.35 67.21 -0.19
N GLU A 648 -67.17 67.34 0.42
CA GLU A 648 -65.94 66.76 -0.10
C GLU A 648 -65.74 65.34 0.44
N TYR A 649 -65.62 64.37 -0.47
CA TYR A 649 -65.42 62.97 -0.15
C TYR A 649 -64.01 62.52 -0.51
N LEU A 650 -63.27 62.00 0.46
CA LEU A 650 -61.99 61.34 0.25
C LEU A 650 -62.23 59.88 -0.16
N LEU A 651 -61.95 59.59 -1.42
CA LEU A 651 -61.80 58.23 -1.92
C LEU A 651 -60.40 57.73 -1.63
N GLU A 652 -60.29 56.60 -0.91
CA GLU A 652 -59.04 55.89 -0.71
C GLU A 652 -59.19 54.45 -1.21
N VAL A 653 -58.35 54.07 -2.17
CA VAL A 653 -58.31 52.73 -2.75
C VAL A 653 -57.01 52.05 -2.38
N ARG A 654 -57.11 50.93 -1.68
CA ARG A 654 -55.99 50.05 -1.38
C ARG A 654 -56.06 48.82 -2.29
N VAL A 655 -55.02 48.63 -3.09
CA VAL A 655 -54.80 47.38 -3.83
C VAL A 655 -53.73 46.58 -3.10
N THR A 656 -53.99 45.30 -2.86
CA THR A 656 -53.02 44.36 -2.30
C THR A 656 -52.83 43.21 -3.30
N ASP A 657 -51.60 42.81 -3.57
CA ASP A 657 -51.32 41.71 -4.48
C ASP A 657 -51.21 40.36 -3.76
N GLN A 658 -50.91 39.28 -4.49
CA GLN A 658 -50.88 37.91 -3.97
C GLN A 658 -49.77 37.70 -2.92
N VAL A 659 -48.69 38.49 -2.98
CA VAL A 659 -47.55 38.41 -2.07
C VAL A 659 -47.75 39.35 -0.85
N ASN A 660 -48.93 39.97 -0.74
CA ASN A 660 -49.36 40.89 0.31
C ASN A 660 -48.68 42.28 0.29
N VAL A 661 -48.11 42.68 -0.83
CA VAL A 661 -47.66 44.07 -1.04
C VAL A 661 -48.87 44.92 -1.36
N SER A 662 -48.98 46.10 -0.72
CA SER A 662 -50.14 46.99 -0.91
C SER A 662 -49.75 48.38 -1.39
N SER A 663 -50.55 48.91 -2.32
CA SER A 663 -50.45 50.29 -2.84
C SER A 663 -51.75 51.03 -2.61
N ILE A 664 -51.67 52.34 -2.33
CA ILE A 664 -52.81 53.18 -2.01
C ILE A 664 -52.85 54.37 -2.97
N ALA A 665 -54.02 54.62 -3.57
CA ALA A 665 -54.31 55.86 -4.25
C ALA A 665 -55.46 56.61 -3.57
N LYS A 666 -55.36 57.93 -3.55
CA LYS A 666 -56.35 58.82 -2.93
C LYS A 666 -56.84 59.85 -3.93
N MET A 667 -58.10 60.24 -3.81
CA MET A 667 -58.71 61.29 -4.62
C MET A 667 -59.81 61.98 -3.82
N ILE A 668 -59.88 63.31 -3.91
CA ILE A 668 -61.00 64.09 -3.35
C ILE A 668 -62.05 64.27 -4.45
N VAL A 669 -63.31 64.03 -4.12
CA VAL A 669 -64.46 64.27 -4.98
C VAL A 669 -65.34 65.31 -4.32
N THR A 670 -65.56 66.44 -4.99
CA THR A 670 -66.48 67.48 -4.53
C THR A 670 -67.88 67.18 -5.08
N VAL A 671 -68.85 67.01 -4.19
CA VAL A 671 -70.25 66.76 -4.57
C VAL A 671 -71.04 68.04 -4.36
N ASN A 672 -71.56 68.59 -5.46
CA ASN A 672 -72.30 69.84 -5.46
C ASN A 672 -73.78 69.61 -5.12
N PRO A 673 -74.44 70.55 -4.44
CA PRO A 673 -75.90 70.53 -4.26
C PRO A 673 -76.62 70.69 -5.59
N ASP A 674 -77.92 70.36 -5.65
CA ASP A 674 -78.75 70.68 -6.81
C ASP A 674 -78.70 72.19 -7.11
N PRO A 675 -78.62 72.60 -8.40
CA PRO A 675 -78.55 74.01 -8.75
C PRO A 675 -79.85 74.73 -8.37
N VAL A 676 -79.71 75.80 -7.59
CA VAL A 676 -80.79 76.70 -7.20
C VAL A 676 -80.69 77.97 -8.04
N LEU A 677 -81.77 78.30 -8.73
CA LEU A 677 -81.90 79.53 -9.49
C LEU A 677 -82.39 80.66 -8.59
N LYS A 678 -81.61 81.75 -8.53
CA LYS A 678 -82.05 83.01 -7.96
C LYS A 678 -82.14 84.03 -9.08
N ILE A 679 -83.33 84.63 -9.21
CA ILE A 679 -83.60 85.65 -10.22
C ILE A 679 -83.71 86.99 -9.49
N GLU A 680 -82.90 87.95 -9.90
CA GLU A 680 -82.96 89.33 -9.40
C GLU A 680 -83.49 90.23 -10.51
N TYR A 681 -84.59 90.94 -10.21
CA TYR A 681 -85.27 91.85 -11.12
C TYR A 681 -86.03 92.92 -10.34
N TYR A 682 -86.29 94.07 -10.98
CA TYR A 682 -87.15 95.10 -10.44
C TYR A 682 -88.64 94.79 -10.71
N PRO A 683 -89.53 94.80 -9.68
CA PRO A 683 -90.86 94.20 -9.79
C PRO A 683 -91.91 95.02 -10.55
N GLU A 684 -91.66 96.31 -10.79
CA GLU A 684 -92.62 97.21 -11.46
C GLU A 684 -91.91 98.03 -12.54
N LEU A 685 -92.43 98.00 -13.76
CA LEU A 685 -91.89 98.73 -14.91
C LEU A 685 -93.02 99.46 -15.63
N ASP A 686 -92.76 100.72 -16.00
CA ASP A 686 -93.66 101.47 -16.88
C ASP A 686 -93.54 100.97 -18.32
N VAL A 687 -94.63 101.10 -19.10
CA VAL A 687 -94.68 100.65 -20.50
C VAL A 687 -93.60 101.34 -21.34
N GLY A 688 -92.64 100.55 -21.82
CA GLY A 688 -91.53 101.02 -22.68
C GLY A 688 -90.14 100.98 -22.02
N GLU A 689 -90.06 100.75 -20.71
CA GLU A 689 -88.79 100.59 -19.99
C GLU A 689 -88.16 99.20 -20.18
N LYS A 690 -86.85 99.10 -19.97
CA LYS A 690 -86.07 97.85 -20.07
C LYS A 690 -85.39 97.56 -18.74
N GLU A 691 -85.46 96.31 -18.29
CA GLU A 691 -84.76 95.84 -17.10
C GLU A 691 -83.84 94.66 -17.43
N ASN A 692 -82.70 94.59 -16.73
CA ASN A 692 -81.81 93.46 -16.83
C ASN A 692 -82.18 92.41 -15.78
N ILE A 693 -82.57 91.22 -16.23
CA ILE A 693 -82.75 90.08 -15.35
C ILE A 693 -81.37 89.46 -15.11
N THR A 694 -80.91 89.45 -13.86
CA THR A 694 -79.71 88.70 -13.48
C THR A 694 -80.14 87.35 -12.95
N VAL A 695 -79.61 86.28 -13.55
CA VAL A 695 -79.80 84.91 -13.06
C VAL A 695 -78.51 84.46 -12.39
N LEU A 696 -78.59 84.23 -11.09
CA LEU A 696 -77.53 83.62 -10.31
C LEU A 696 -77.88 82.14 -10.15
N VAL A 697 -76.93 81.27 -10.47
CA VAL A 697 -77.01 79.83 -10.18
C VAL A 697 -76.14 79.58 -8.96
N ASP A 698 -76.71 79.04 -7.90
CA ASP A 698 -75.98 78.60 -6.71
C ASP A 698 -76.09 77.06 -6.63
N GLY A 699 -74.97 76.36 -6.47
CA GLY A 699 -74.92 74.90 -6.58
C GLY A 699 -74.90 74.35 -8.03
N GLY A 700 -74.79 73.02 -8.15
CA GLY A 700 -74.63 72.28 -9.40
C GLY A 700 -73.23 72.37 -10.02
N SER A 701 -72.93 71.49 -10.97
CA SER A 701 -71.64 71.45 -11.69
C SER A 701 -71.76 72.14 -13.06
N PRO A 702 -70.91 73.13 -13.38
CA PRO A 702 -70.94 73.78 -14.70
C PRO A 702 -70.54 72.79 -15.82
N PRO A 703 -70.96 73.03 -17.08
CA PRO A 703 -71.69 74.21 -17.57
C PRO A 703 -73.20 74.16 -17.33
N PHE A 704 -73.79 75.30 -16.95
CA PHE A 704 -75.24 75.44 -16.76
C PHE A 704 -75.97 75.87 -18.05
N THR A 705 -77.18 75.35 -18.24
CA THR A 705 -78.13 75.87 -19.25
C THR A 705 -79.30 76.52 -18.53
N VAL A 706 -79.47 77.82 -18.70
CA VAL A 706 -80.56 78.60 -18.09
C VAL A 706 -81.56 78.97 -19.18
N MET A 707 -82.85 78.70 -18.93
CA MET A 707 -83.96 79.07 -19.80
C MET A 707 -84.94 79.97 -19.04
N ILE A 708 -85.26 81.14 -19.60
CA ILE A 708 -86.22 82.10 -19.04
C ILE A 708 -87.49 82.08 -19.90
N TYR A 709 -88.63 81.83 -19.27
CA TYR A 709 -89.94 81.80 -19.94
C TYR A 709 -90.82 82.94 -19.41
N PRO A 710 -91.13 83.98 -20.21
CA PRO A 710 -92.09 84.99 -19.80
C PRO A 710 -93.51 84.38 -19.77
N LEU A 711 -94.24 84.59 -18.66
CA LEU A 711 -95.65 84.18 -18.54
C LEU A 711 -96.59 85.01 -19.42
N ASN A 712 -96.16 86.21 -19.82
CA ASN A 712 -96.87 87.07 -20.76
C ASN A 712 -96.26 86.94 -22.17
N PRO A 713 -97.01 86.49 -23.18
CA PRO A 713 -96.51 86.31 -24.55
C PRO A 713 -96.08 87.60 -25.25
N ASP A 714 -96.50 88.78 -24.76
CA ASP A 714 -96.09 90.07 -25.30
C ASP A 714 -94.69 90.53 -24.80
N LEU A 715 -94.09 89.80 -23.85
CA LEU A 715 -92.79 90.13 -23.28
C LEU A 715 -91.65 89.54 -24.12
N GLN A 716 -90.90 90.38 -24.83
CA GLN A 716 -89.72 89.93 -25.57
C GLN A 716 -88.50 89.84 -24.65
N VAL A 717 -88.09 88.62 -24.30
CA VAL A 717 -86.83 88.35 -23.59
C VAL A 717 -85.71 88.20 -24.61
N HIS A 718 -84.76 89.14 -24.64
CA HIS A 718 -83.54 89.04 -25.45
C HIS A 718 -82.36 88.66 -24.55
N GLY A 719 -81.95 87.40 -24.58
CA GLY A 719 -80.80 86.92 -23.80
C GLY A 719 -79.47 87.19 -24.52
N LYS A 720 -78.53 87.86 -23.85
CA LYS A 720 -77.10 87.73 -24.15
C LYS A 720 -76.52 86.68 -23.21
N HIS A 721 -76.08 85.55 -23.76
CA HIS A 721 -75.27 84.59 -23.00
C HIS A 721 -73.90 85.21 -22.73
N ASN A 722 -73.66 85.67 -21.49
CA ASN A 722 -72.30 85.78 -21.01
C ASN A 722 -71.88 84.39 -20.53
N HIS A 723 -71.16 83.67 -21.38
CA HIS A 723 -70.20 82.67 -20.92
C HIS A 723 -69.15 83.45 -20.13
N ASN A 724 -69.26 83.44 -18.80
CA ASN A 724 -68.17 83.47 -17.83
C ASN A 724 -68.71 83.97 -16.48
N ALA A 725 -69.01 83.02 -15.61
CA ALA A 725 -68.66 83.12 -14.20
C ALA A 725 -68.07 81.75 -13.85
N ASP A 726 -66.81 81.77 -13.42
CA ASP A 726 -66.11 80.62 -12.86
C ASP A 726 -66.85 80.05 -11.65
#